data_AF-A0A7C3W7U4-F1
#
_entry.id   AF-A0A7C3W7U4-F1
#
_cell.length_a   1.000
_cell.length_b   1.000
_cell.length_c   1.000
_cell.angle_alpha   90.00
_cell.angle_beta   90.00
_cell.angle_gamma   90.00
#
_symmetry.space_group_name_H-M   'P 1'
#
loop_
_entity.id
_entity.type
_entity.pdbx_description
1 polymer ?
#
loop_
_entity_poly.entity_id
_entity_poly.type
_entity_poly.pdbx_seq_one_letter_code
_entity_poly.pdbx_strand_id
1 'polypeptide(L)'
;GEPREVHHIATLVGYGASAVNPYLLYETVADMIREGLLDGIDYEQAEKNVVKALVKGVVKVASKMGISTLQSYFGAQIFEAVGLDQSVIDRYFTWTPSRIGGIDINIIAQEAVLRHRHAFEERSPEELTLDTGGDYQWRYDGEHHLWNPETIYKLQLACRTGNYAVYKEYAQLINDQTRRLATLRGLLELKFANEPVPLDEVESVESLCKRFKTGAMSYGSISKEAHEALAIAMNRIGGKSNTGEGGEDPARYRPDPNGDSRNCAIKQVASARFGVTSEYLVNAQELQIKMAQGAKPGEGGQLPGHKVYPWIAQVRHSTPGVGLISPPPHHDIYSIEDLAQLIYDLKCANPEARISVKLVSEVGVGTIAAGVAKARADVVLISGYDGGTGAAPRSSIKHAGLPWELGLAETHQTLLLNGLRDRIAVEVDGQLKTGRDVVIAALLGAEEFGFATAPLVALGCVMMRVCHLDTCPVGIATQNPELRRKFAGDPQHVVNFMRFIAQEVRELMAQLGFRTLEEMVGRTDRLKVREDIQHWKAKHLDLSAILKMPDAPATVGRYCRRSQDHGLEKTLDYRVLLELCRPALEHRVPVVATLPVRNTDRAVGTMLGSRVTRRYGGAGLPDDTIRLYFEGSAGQSFGAFIPRGLTFYLEGDANDYLGKGLSGGKIIVYPPAGSRFAADENILIGNVALYGATGGEAYICGVAGERFCVRNSGAYAVVEGVGDHGCEYMTGGHVVVLGKTGRNFAAGMSGGIAYVLDESGDFPRRCNPSMVWLEKLEDVEEIEQVHQMIARHAEYTRSQKAQRVLENWGEMVGRFVKVMPKDFKRVLETVERVKAQGVPDNEAFMIAFDLNKMDSARVGGN
;
A
#
# COMPACT_ATOMS: atom_id res chain seq x y z
N GLY A 1 7.16 -9.71 -35.41
CA GLY A 1 5.74 -9.83 -35.01
C GLY A 1 5.53 -10.18 -33.55
N GLU A 2 6.56 -10.39 -32.72
CA GLU A 2 6.40 -10.82 -31.32
C GLU A 2 5.83 -9.76 -30.34
N PRO A 3 6.12 -8.45 -30.47
CA PRO A 3 5.59 -7.44 -29.56
C PRO A 3 4.06 -7.39 -29.58
N ARG A 4 3.45 -7.58 -28.41
CA ARG A 4 1.99 -7.68 -28.24
C ARG A 4 1.51 -7.21 -26.86
N GLU A 5 2.35 -7.32 -25.84
CA GLU A 5 2.06 -6.85 -24.49
C GLU A 5 2.67 -5.47 -24.23
N VAL A 6 2.09 -4.75 -23.26
CA VAL A 6 2.60 -3.46 -22.76
C VAL A 6 4.09 -3.52 -22.44
N HIS A 7 4.55 -4.58 -21.77
CA HIS A 7 5.95 -4.71 -21.38
C HIS A 7 6.88 -4.85 -22.59
N HIS A 8 6.46 -5.53 -23.67
CA HIS A 8 7.27 -5.63 -24.89
C HIS A 8 7.50 -4.25 -25.50
N ILE A 9 6.44 -3.44 -25.60
CA ILE A 9 6.54 -2.07 -26.14
C ILE A 9 7.41 -1.19 -25.24
N ALA A 10 7.20 -1.24 -23.92
CA ALA A 10 7.98 -0.49 -22.95
C ALA A 10 9.47 -0.89 -22.97
N THR A 11 9.78 -2.17 -23.17
CA THR A 11 11.15 -2.67 -23.29
C THR A 11 11.81 -2.14 -24.55
N LEU A 12 11.17 -2.29 -25.72
CA LEU A 12 11.72 -1.80 -26.99
C LEU A 12 12.02 -0.30 -26.95
N VAL A 13 11.08 0.50 -26.44
CA VAL A 13 11.24 1.94 -26.24
C VAL A 13 12.38 2.25 -25.26
N GLY A 14 12.43 1.56 -24.12
CA GLY A 14 13.44 1.76 -23.08
C GLY A 14 14.87 1.40 -23.52
N TYR A 15 15.02 0.55 -24.53
CA TYR A 15 16.29 0.17 -25.16
C TYR A 15 16.55 0.85 -26.52
N GLY A 16 15.76 1.87 -26.90
CA GLY A 16 16.11 2.78 -27.99
C GLY A 16 15.21 2.78 -29.22
N ALA A 17 14.13 1.98 -29.27
CA ALA A 17 13.18 2.05 -30.36
C ALA A 17 12.39 3.38 -30.31
N SER A 18 12.50 4.20 -31.36
CA SER A 18 11.75 5.47 -31.47
C SER A 18 10.26 5.27 -31.75
N ALA A 19 9.92 4.15 -32.40
CA ALA A 19 8.55 3.74 -32.69
C ALA A 19 8.48 2.22 -32.75
N VAL A 20 7.29 1.67 -32.47
CA VAL A 20 7.04 0.23 -32.55
C VAL A 20 5.76 0.00 -33.35
N ASN A 21 5.85 -0.79 -34.42
CA ASN A 21 4.70 -1.27 -35.18
C ASN A 21 4.43 -2.75 -34.84
N PRO A 22 3.49 -3.07 -33.94
CA PRO A 22 3.14 -4.44 -33.60
C PRO A 22 2.24 -5.08 -34.68
N TYR A 23 2.71 -5.15 -35.92
CA TYR A 23 1.92 -5.54 -37.10
C TYR A 23 1.16 -6.87 -36.94
N LEU A 24 1.77 -7.88 -36.31
CA LEU A 24 1.13 -9.18 -36.13
C LEU A 24 -0.03 -9.12 -35.12
N LEU A 25 0.05 -8.25 -34.10
CA LEU A 25 -1.07 -8.02 -33.19
C LEU A 25 -2.26 -7.42 -33.94
N TYR A 26 -2.01 -6.48 -34.87
CA TYR A 26 -3.06 -5.91 -35.71
C TYR A 26 -3.69 -6.96 -36.62
N GLU A 27 -2.88 -7.81 -37.26
CA GLU A 27 -3.39 -8.93 -38.06
C GLU A 27 -4.20 -9.92 -37.23
N THR A 28 -3.76 -10.25 -36.00
CA THR A 28 -4.53 -11.11 -35.09
C THR A 28 -5.88 -10.50 -34.75
N VAL A 29 -5.94 -9.19 -34.48
CA VAL A 29 -7.22 -8.50 -34.19
C VAL A 29 -8.13 -8.49 -35.42
N ALA A 30 -7.59 -8.23 -36.61
CA ALA A 30 -8.35 -8.30 -37.86
C ALA A 30 -8.92 -9.70 -38.10
N ASP A 31 -8.11 -10.73 -37.85
CA ASP A 31 -8.52 -12.12 -38.00
C ASP A 31 -9.63 -12.51 -37.02
N MET A 32 -9.49 -12.15 -35.75
CA MET A 32 -10.54 -12.35 -34.73
C MET A 32 -11.86 -11.66 -35.10
N ILE A 33 -11.82 -10.51 -35.78
CA ILE A 33 -13.03 -9.85 -36.31
C ILE A 33 -13.60 -10.65 -37.48
N ARG A 34 -12.77 -11.12 -38.42
CA ARG A 34 -13.21 -11.94 -39.57
C ARG A 34 -13.85 -13.25 -39.13
N GLU A 35 -13.36 -13.86 -38.06
CA GLU A 35 -13.89 -15.10 -37.48
C GLU A 35 -15.13 -14.87 -36.60
N GLY A 36 -15.52 -13.62 -36.33
CA GLY A 36 -16.64 -13.31 -35.45
C GLY A 36 -16.36 -13.56 -33.96
N LEU A 37 -15.10 -13.57 -33.55
CA LEU A 37 -14.70 -13.67 -32.13
C LEU A 37 -14.82 -12.33 -31.39
N LEU A 38 -14.83 -11.22 -32.13
CA LEU A 38 -15.00 -9.86 -31.62
C LEU A 38 -16.26 -9.23 -32.23
N ASP A 39 -17.39 -9.35 -31.52
CA ASP A 39 -18.67 -8.80 -31.96
C ASP A 39 -18.78 -7.29 -31.70
N GLY A 40 -19.45 -6.58 -32.63
CA GLY A 40 -19.85 -5.18 -32.43
C GLY A 40 -18.74 -4.14 -32.52
N ILE A 41 -17.59 -4.50 -33.11
CA ILE A 41 -16.47 -3.59 -33.32
C ILE A 41 -15.86 -3.79 -34.72
N ASP A 42 -15.60 -2.69 -35.44
CA ASP A 42 -14.87 -2.73 -36.70
C ASP A 42 -13.35 -2.64 -36.47
N TYR A 43 -12.57 -2.89 -37.53
CA TYR A 43 -11.11 -2.89 -37.44
C TYR A 43 -10.54 -1.54 -37.00
N GLU A 44 -11.08 -0.42 -37.51
CA GLU A 44 -10.59 0.93 -37.19
C GLU A 44 -10.76 1.24 -35.69
N GLN A 45 -11.91 0.90 -35.13
CA GLN A 45 -12.16 1.06 -33.70
C GLN A 45 -11.30 0.10 -32.86
N ALA A 46 -11.08 -1.14 -33.33
CA ALA A 46 -10.22 -2.10 -32.65
C ALA A 46 -8.75 -1.64 -32.62
N GLU A 47 -8.23 -1.11 -33.73
CA GLU A 47 -6.90 -0.51 -33.81
C GLU A 47 -6.73 0.64 -32.83
N LYS A 48 -7.68 1.59 -32.80
CA LYS A 48 -7.69 2.71 -31.84
C LYS A 48 -7.68 2.22 -30.39
N ASN A 49 -8.41 1.16 -30.09
CA ASN A 49 -8.45 0.55 -28.74
C ASN A 49 -7.10 -0.08 -28.37
N VAL A 50 -6.46 -0.80 -29.29
CA VAL A 50 -5.12 -1.38 -29.09
C VAL A 50 -4.09 -0.28 -28.82
N VAL A 51 -4.05 0.76 -29.67
CA VAL A 51 -3.12 1.89 -29.50
C VAL A 51 -3.35 2.57 -28.15
N LYS A 52 -4.60 2.86 -27.81
CA LYS A 52 -4.96 3.47 -26.51
C LYS A 52 -4.49 2.61 -25.33
N ALA A 53 -4.70 1.30 -25.38
CA ALA A 53 -4.30 0.38 -24.31
C ALA A 53 -2.77 0.29 -24.15
N LEU A 54 -2.04 0.19 -25.27
CA LEU A 54 -0.58 0.14 -25.26
C LEU A 54 0.03 1.46 -24.77
N VAL A 55 -0.43 2.60 -25.28
CA VAL A 55 0.05 3.93 -24.86
C VAL A 55 -0.19 4.14 -23.36
N LYS A 56 -1.42 3.88 -22.89
CA LYS A 56 -1.75 3.96 -21.45
C LYS A 56 -0.87 3.03 -20.62
N GLY A 57 -0.63 1.82 -21.10
CA GLY A 57 0.24 0.85 -20.46
C GLY A 57 1.70 1.32 -20.37
N VAL A 58 2.27 1.87 -21.43
CA VAL A 58 3.65 2.37 -21.46
C VAL A 58 3.80 3.58 -20.53
N VAL A 59 2.87 4.53 -20.58
CA VAL A 59 2.84 5.67 -19.65
C VAL A 59 2.78 5.19 -18.21
N LYS A 60 1.99 4.15 -17.95
CA LYS A 60 1.89 3.53 -16.62
C LYS A 60 3.17 2.83 -16.18
N VAL A 61 3.94 2.22 -17.10
CA VAL A 61 5.26 1.66 -16.78
C VAL A 61 6.25 2.78 -16.43
N ALA A 62 6.31 3.84 -17.23
CA ALA A 62 7.18 4.98 -16.97
C ALA A 62 6.85 5.69 -15.63
N SER A 63 5.56 5.84 -15.31
CA SER A 63 5.12 6.52 -14.09
C SER A 63 5.48 5.77 -12.81
N LYS A 64 5.74 4.45 -12.86
CA LYS A 64 6.22 3.68 -11.70
C LYS A 64 7.50 4.24 -11.10
N MET A 65 8.28 4.93 -11.92
CA MET A 65 9.58 5.51 -11.57
C MET A 65 9.54 7.04 -11.55
N GLY A 66 8.34 7.64 -11.56
CA GLY A 66 8.16 9.09 -11.56
C GLY A 66 8.46 9.78 -12.90
N ILE A 67 8.69 9.01 -13.97
CA ILE A 67 9.03 9.58 -15.29
C ILE A 67 7.75 10.11 -15.96
N SER A 68 7.72 11.40 -16.26
CA SER A 68 6.54 12.08 -16.83
C SER A 68 6.56 12.22 -18.36
N THR A 69 7.70 12.03 -19.02
CA THR A 69 7.82 12.17 -20.47
C THR A 69 8.42 10.93 -21.13
N LEU A 70 7.84 10.52 -22.26
CA LEU A 70 8.36 9.39 -23.04
C LEU A 70 9.79 9.65 -23.54
N GLN A 71 10.10 10.92 -23.83
CA GLN A 71 11.44 11.35 -24.24
C GLN A 71 12.52 10.99 -23.21
N SER A 72 12.23 11.14 -21.92
CA SER A 72 13.17 10.77 -20.85
C SER A 72 13.27 9.26 -20.64
N TYR A 73 12.23 8.52 -21.04
CA TYR A 73 12.19 7.07 -20.93
C TYR A 73 12.92 6.37 -22.10
N PHE A 74 13.01 7.00 -23.26
CA PHE A 74 13.75 6.48 -24.42
C PHE A 74 15.22 6.23 -24.07
N GLY A 75 15.68 4.99 -24.27
CA GLY A 75 17.08 4.60 -24.03
C GLY A 75 17.51 4.64 -22.56
N ALA A 76 16.60 4.90 -21.61
CA ALA A 76 16.92 5.03 -20.19
C ALA A 76 17.20 3.70 -19.50
N GLN A 77 16.85 2.57 -20.13
CA GLN A 77 17.08 1.21 -19.61
C GLN A 77 16.56 1.01 -18.17
N ILE A 78 15.31 1.42 -17.89
CA ILE A 78 14.68 1.25 -16.57
C ILE A 78 14.21 -0.19 -16.37
N PHE A 79 15.16 -1.12 -16.41
CA PHE A 79 14.97 -2.55 -16.35
C PHE A 79 16.12 -3.21 -15.59
N GLU A 80 15.87 -4.39 -15.06
CA GLU A 80 16.91 -5.28 -14.55
C GLU A 80 16.80 -6.63 -15.26
N ALA A 81 17.93 -7.17 -15.69
CA ALA A 81 18.01 -8.44 -16.37
C ALA A 81 18.28 -9.58 -15.37
N VAL A 82 17.41 -10.59 -15.35
CA VAL A 82 17.58 -11.81 -14.56
C VAL A 82 17.75 -12.99 -15.51
N GLY A 83 18.89 -13.67 -15.45
CA GLY A 83 19.15 -14.84 -16.27
C GLY A 83 19.79 -14.56 -17.63
N LEU A 84 20.39 -13.37 -17.84
CA LEU A 84 21.18 -13.05 -19.03
C LEU A 84 22.66 -12.93 -18.68
N ASP A 85 23.53 -13.51 -19.49
CA ASP A 85 24.98 -13.43 -19.27
C ASP A 85 25.52 -12.00 -19.45
N GLN A 86 26.56 -11.66 -18.68
CA GLN A 86 27.18 -10.33 -18.73
C GLN A 86 27.71 -10.02 -20.14
N SER A 87 28.18 -11.01 -20.91
CA SER A 87 28.63 -10.78 -22.29
C SER A 87 27.52 -10.32 -23.24
N VAL A 88 26.26 -10.73 -23.00
CA VAL A 88 25.09 -10.28 -23.74
C VAL A 88 24.75 -8.85 -23.34
N ILE A 89 24.76 -8.58 -22.03
CA ILE A 89 24.51 -7.24 -21.48
C ILE A 89 25.54 -6.24 -22.01
N ASP A 90 26.83 -6.51 -21.88
CA ASP A 90 27.89 -5.59 -22.27
C ASP A 90 27.83 -5.21 -23.74
N ARG A 91 27.45 -6.18 -24.60
CA ARG A 91 27.41 -5.97 -26.05
C ARG A 91 26.11 -5.33 -26.55
N TYR A 92 24.96 -5.67 -25.97
CA TYR A 92 23.65 -5.33 -26.55
C TYR A 92 22.78 -4.45 -25.64
N PHE A 93 23.02 -4.45 -24.33
CA PHE A 93 22.19 -3.78 -23.31
C PHE A 93 23.07 -3.12 -22.24
N THR A 94 24.15 -2.45 -22.70
CA THR A 94 25.24 -1.96 -21.83
C THR A 94 24.69 -1.12 -20.68
N TRP A 95 25.18 -1.40 -19.47
CA TRP A 95 24.77 -0.82 -18.17
C TRP A 95 23.49 -1.36 -17.53
N THR A 96 22.75 -2.25 -18.19
CA THR A 96 21.65 -2.96 -17.52
C THR A 96 22.19 -3.90 -16.42
N PRO A 97 21.70 -3.81 -15.18
CA PRO A 97 22.14 -4.73 -14.13
C PRO A 97 21.76 -6.18 -14.43
N SER A 98 22.70 -7.12 -14.25
CA SER A 98 22.43 -8.57 -14.31
C SER A 98 23.24 -9.35 -13.28
N ARG A 99 22.73 -9.39 -12.04
CA ARG A 99 23.49 -9.80 -10.85
C ARG A 99 23.84 -11.29 -10.78
N ILE A 100 23.13 -12.14 -11.52
CA ILE A 100 23.27 -13.60 -11.46
C ILE A 100 23.70 -14.24 -12.77
N GLY A 101 24.04 -13.44 -13.78
CA GLY A 101 24.34 -13.94 -15.13
C GLY A 101 23.21 -14.79 -15.71
N GLY A 102 23.57 -15.68 -16.64
CA GLY A 102 22.65 -16.68 -17.18
C GLY A 102 22.95 -17.03 -18.62
N ILE A 103 21.93 -17.02 -19.48
CA ILE A 103 22.07 -17.51 -20.85
C ILE A 103 22.87 -16.56 -21.73
N ASP A 104 23.73 -17.13 -22.57
CA ASP A 104 24.52 -16.40 -23.57
C ASP A 104 23.74 -16.23 -24.89
N ILE A 105 24.37 -15.57 -25.87
CA ILE A 105 23.76 -15.37 -27.19
C ILE A 105 23.47 -16.67 -27.94
N ASN A 106 24.24 -17.73 -27.71
CA ASN A 106 24.06 -19.01 -28.38
C ASN A 106 22.81 -19.72 -27.88
N ILE A 107 22.56 -19.69 -26.57
CA ILE A 107 21.37 -20.25 -25.96
C ILE A 107 20.12 -19.45 -26.36
N ILE A 108 20.21 -18.13 -26.42
CA ILE A 108 19.13 -17.27 -26.95
C ILE A 108 18.81 -17.65 -28.40
N ALA A 109 19.84 -17.82 -29.25
CA ALA A 109 19.65 -18.24 -30.63
C ALA A 109 19.05 -19.65 -30.74
N GLN A 110 19.50 -20.59 -29.90
CA GLN A 110 18.94 -21.94 -29.82
C GLN A 110 17.44 -21.91 -29.46
N GLU A 111 17.05 -21.11 -28.47
CA GLU A 111 15.64 -20.95 -28.08
C GLU A 111 14.79 -20.36 -29.22
N ALA A 112 15.31 -19.35 -29.91
CA ALA A 112 14.64 -18.78 -31.08
C ALA A 112 14.44 -19.83 -32.19
N VAL A 113 15.45 -20.67 -32.44
CA VAL A 113 15.37 -21.78 -33.42
C VAL A 113 14.37 -22.84 -32.98
N LEU A 114 14.26 -23.17 -31.69
CA LEU A 114 13.27 -24.13 -31.20
C LEU A 114 11.83 -23.64 -31.46
N ARG A 115 11.54 -22.37 -31.17
CA ARG A 115 10.23 -21.77 -31.47
C ARG A 115 9.96 -21.72 -32.97
N HIS A 116 10.99 -21.40 -33.76
CA HIS A 116 10.89 -21.39 -35.22
C HIS A 116 10.57 -22.79 -35.76
N ARG A 117 11.31 -23.83 -35.36
CA ARG A 117 11.05 -25.21 -35.79
C ARG A 117 9.63 -25.65 -35.44
N HIS A 118 9.21 -25.43 -34.20
CA HIS A 118 7.85 -25.74 -33.77
C HIS A 118 6.77 -25.05 -34.65
N ALA A 119 7.04 -23.83 -35.13
CA ALA A 119 6.12 -23.11 -36.00
C ALA A 119 6.16 -23.55 -37.48
N PHE A 120 7.25 -24.12 -37.98
CA PHE A 120 7.45 -24.43 -39.40
C PHE A 120 7.58 -25.93 -39.73
N GLU A 121 7.60 -26.81 -38.73
CA GLU A 121 7.50 -28.27 -38.94
C GLU A 121 6.14 -28.64 -39.56
N GLU A 122 6.12 -29.71 -40.36
CA GLU A 122 4.89 -30.24 -40.94
C GLU A 122 3.95 -30.70 -39.82
N ARG A 123 2.85 -29.98 -39.64
CA ARG A 123 1.85 -30.22 -38.60
C ARG A 123 0.57 -30.78 -39.21
N SER A 124 -0.09 -31.66 -38.49
CA SER A 124 -1.45 -32.09 -38.84
C SER A 124 -2.42 -30.91 -38.73
N PRO A 125 -3.56 -30.91 -39.46
CA PRO A 125 -4.56 -29.83 -39.36
C PRO A 125 -5.07 -29.59 -37.94
N GLU A 126 -5.07 -30.62 -37.10
CA GLU A 126 -5.48 -30.58 -35.68
C GLU A 126 -4.45 -29.88 -34.77
N GLU A 127 -3.20 -29.76 -35.21
CA GLU A 127 -2.07 -29.11 -34.51
C GLU A 127 -1.80 -27.67 -34.98
N LEU A 128 -2.69 -27.09 -35.79
CA LEU A 128 -2.58 -25.71 -36.28
C LEU A 128 -3.00 -24.65 -35.25
N THR A 129 -3.48 -25.05 -34.08
CA THR A 129 -3.85 -24.14 -32.99
C THR A 129 -2.63 -23.75 -32.14
N LEU A 130 -2.70 -22.61 -31.46
CA LEU A 130 -1.69 -22.22 -30.48
C LEU A 130 -1.83 -23.05 -29.19
N ASP A 131 -0.72 -23.29 -28.52
CA ASP A 131 -0.71 -23.92 -27.19
C ASP A 131 -1.64 -23.19 -26.22
N THR A 132 -2.32 -23.96 -25.37
CA THR A 132 -3.27 -23.47 -24.36
C THR A 132 -2.63 -22.54 -23.31
N GLY A 133 -1.29 -22.64 -23.17
CA GLY A 133 -0.46 -21.88 -22.24
C GLY A 133 -0.62 -22.31 -20.78
N GLY A 134 -0.08 -21.50 -19.87
CA GLY A 134 -0.21 -21.75 -18.43
C GLY A 134 0.38 -20.65 -17.56
N ASP A 135 0.85 -19.54 -18.14
CA ASP A 135 1.60 -18.52 -17.42
C ASP A 135 0.77 -17.84 -16.34
N TYR A 136 -0.48 -17.49 -16.67
CA TYR A 136 -1.33 -16.68 -15.81
C TYR A 136 -2.16 -17.50 -14.80
N GLN A 137 -2.47 -18.74 -15.16
CA GLN A 137 -3.29 -19.65 -14.37
C GLN A 137 -2.83 -21.08 -14.62
N TRP A 138 -2.80 -21.87 -13.55
CA TRP A 138 -2.44 -23.28 -13.63
C TRP A 138 -3.39 -24.03 -14.60
N ARG A 139 -2.79 -24.83 -15.48
CA ARG A 139 -3.44 -25.84 -16.31
C ARG A 139 -2.69 -27.15 -16.14
N TYR A 140 -3.38 -28.27 -16.38
CA TYR A 140 -2.79 -29.60 -16.21
C TYR A 140 -1.60 -29.84 -17.16
N ASP A 141 -1.74 -29.34 -18.39
CA ASP A 141 -0.79 -29.44 -19.52
C ASP A 141 0.06 -28.17 -19.72
N GLY A 142 -0.05 -27.18 -18.82
CA GLY A 142 0.62 -25.89 -18.96
C GLY A 142 1.89 -25.72 -18.12
N GLU A 143 2.33 -24.47 -18.01
CA GLU A 143 3.48 -24.04 -17.19
C GLU A 143 3.39 -24.55 -15.74
N HIS A 144 4.53 -24.83 -15.10
CA HIS A 144 4.53 -25.35 -13.73
C HIS A 144 4.23 -24.25 -12.71
N HIS A 145 3.30 -24.51 -11.79
CA HIS A 145 3.05 -23.65 -10.62
C HIS A 145 3.30 -24.43 -9.33
N LEU A 146 4.01 -23.79 -8.40
CA LEU A 146 4.19 -24.32 -7.03
C LEU A 146 2.85 -24.46 -6.30
N TRP A 147 1.87 -23.61 -6.62
CA TRP A 147 0.48 -23.81 -6.21
C TRP A 147 -0.27 -24.55 -7.30
N ASN A 148 -0.57 -25.82 -7.03
CA ASN A 148 -1.32 -26.72 -7.90
C ASN A 148 -2.33 -27.53 -7.06
N PRO A 149 -3.27 -28.27 -7.68
CA PRO A 149 -4.31 -28.97 -6.93
C PRO A 149 -3.78 -29.91 -5.83
N GLU A 150 -2.68 -30.60 -6.08
CA GLU A 150 -2.09 -31.55 -5.13
C GLU A 150 -1.51 -30.86 -3.89
N THR A 151 -0.67 -29.84 -4.10
CA THR A 151 -0.07 -29.04 -3.02
C THR A 151 -1.12 -28.32 -2.18
N ILE A 152 -2.17 -27.78 -2.83
CA ILE A 152 -3.31 -27.14 -2.16
C ILE A 152 -4.05 -28.16 -1.28
N TYR A 153 -4.37 -29.33 -1.83
CA TYR A 153 -5.09 -30.38 -1.11
C TYR A 153 -4.31 -30.87 0.11
N LYS A 154 -3.03 -31.21 -0.05
CA LYS A 154 -2.18 -31.69 1.05
C LYS A 154 -2.05 -30.68 2.17
N LEU A 155 -1.82 -29.40 1.84
CA LEU A 155 -1.74 -28.35 2.86
C LEU A 155 -3.06 -28.20 3.63
N GLN A 156 -4.19 -28.14 2.92
CA GLN A 156 -5.52 -28.04 3.56
C GLN A 156 -5.81 -29.23 4.45
N LEU A 157 -5.50 -30.45 3.99
CA LEU A 157 -5.69 -31.68 4.76
C LEU A 157 -4.83 -31.67 6.05
N ALA A 158 -3.55 -31.33 5.94
CA ALA A 158 -2.65 -31.25 7.08
C ALA A 158 -3.15 -30.25 8.13
N CYS A 159 -3.56 -29.04 7.70
CA CYS A 159 -4.01 -27.98 8.59
C CYS A 159 -5.35 -28.30 9.26
N ARG A 160 -6.29 -28.93 8.55
CA ARG A 160 -7.59 -29.35 9.11
C ARG A 160 -7.47 -30.49 10.11
N THR A 161 -6.58 -31.45 9.85
CA THR A 161 -6.42 -32.65 10.69
C THR A 161 -5.37 -32.48 11.79
N GLY A 162 -4.59 -31.38 11.78
CA GLY A 162 -3.48 -31.22 12.70
C GLY A 162 -2.33 -32.20 12.45
N ASN A 163 -2.25 -32.80 11.26
CA ASN A 163 -1.30 -33.88 10.96
C ASN A 163 0.00 -33.35 10.31
N TYR A 164 1.07 -33.33 11.11
CA TYR A 164 2.39 -32.89 10.67
C TYR A 164 3.04 -33.80 9.61
N ALA A 165 2.75 -35.10 9.60
CA ALA A 165 3.30 -36.00 8.57
C ALA A 165 2.77 -35.64 7.17
N VAL A 166 1.47 -35.34 7.06
CA VAL A 166 0.88 -34.84 5.79
C VAL A 166 1.47 -33.49 5.40
N TYR A 167 1.80 -32.63 6.37
CA TYR A 167 2.52 -31.39 6.08
C TYR A 167 3.93 -31.66 5.51
N LYS A 168 4.67 -32.67 6.01
CA LYS A 168 5.98 -33.03 5.44
C LYS A 168 5.87 -33.51 3.98
N GLU A 169 4.81 -34.24 3.65
CA GLU A 169 4.51 -34.60 2.24
C GLU A 169 4.25 -33.34 1.39
N TYR A 170 3.45 -32.39 1.88
CA TYR A 170 3.26 -31.09 1.23
C TYR A 170 4.59 -30.34 1.05
N ALA A 171 5.40 -30.24 2.11
CA ALA A 171 6.67 -29.53 2.08
C ALA A 171 7.63 -30.17 1.08
N GLN A 172 7.66 -31.50 0.98
CA GLN A 172 8.44 -32.22 -0.02
C GLN A 172 8.01 -31.88 -1.45
N LEU A 173 6.70 -31.82 -1.74
CA LEU A 173 6.19 -31.44 -3.06
C LEU A 173 6.58 -30.01 -3.46
N ILE A 174 6.70 -29.09 -2.49
CA ILE A 174 7.15 -27.71 -2.75
C ILE A 174 8.68 -27.61 -2.88
N ASN A 175 9.41 -28.35 -2.04
CA ASN A 175 10.86 -28.27 -1.95
C ASN A 175 11.57 -29.08 -3.05
N ASP A 176 10.96 -30.14 -3.58
CA ASP A 176 11.50 -30.94 -4.68
C ASP A 176 11.38 -30.19 -6.02
N GLN A 177 12.34 -29.29 -6.23
CA GLN A 177 12.54 -28.60 -7.50
C GLN A 177 13.73 -29.22 -8.25
N THR A 178 13.96 -30.52 -8.14
CA THR A 178 15.08 -31.17 -8.85
C THR A 178 14.86 -31.24 -10.36
N ARG A 179 13.61 -31.50 -10.77
CA ARG A 179 13.21 -31.64 -12.18
C ARG A 179 12.54 -30.38 -12.76
N ARG A 180 11.73 -29.69 -11.95
CA ARG A 180 10.97 -28.50 -12.37
C ARG A 180 11.41 -27.31 -11.52
N LEU A 181 12.42 -26.59 -12.01
CA LEU A 181 12.98 -25.42 -11.35
C LEU A 181 11.98 -24.26 -11.40
N ALA A 182 11.68 -23.63 -10.25
CA ALA A 182 10.73 -22.53 -10.16
C ALA A 182 11.25 -21.29 -9.44
N THR A 183 12.29 -21.42 -8.60
CA THR A 183 12.77 -20.35 -7.71
C THR A 183 14.30 -20.37 -7.56
N LEU A 184 14.91 -19.22 -7.23
CA LEU A 184 16.37 -19.15 -6.98
C LEU A 184 16.76 -19.98 -5.76
N ARG A 185 16.00 -19.93 -4.67
CA ARG A 185 16.22 -20.80 -3.50
C ARG A 185 16.05 -22.30 -3.77
N GLY A 186 15.42 -22.69 -4.88
CA GLY A 186 15.37 -24.08 -5.35
C GLY A 186 16.69 -24.58 -5.94
N LEU A 187 17.60 -23.66 -6.30
CA LEU A 187 18.96 -23.91 -6.78
C LEU A 187 19.98 -24.02 -5.64
N LEU A 188 19.57 -23.71 -4.40
CA LEU A 188 20.42 -23.77 -3.22
C LEU A 188 20.20 -25.08 -2.46
N GLU A 189 21.22 -25.52 -1.74
CA GLU A 189 21.14 -26.64 -0.80
C GLU A 189 21.72 -26.23 0.56
N LEU A 190 21.22 -26.88 1.61
CA LEU A 190 21.65 -26.64 2.99
C LEU A 190 22.89 -27.48 3.29
N LYS A 191 23.94 -26.83 3.79
CA LYS A 191 25.16 -27.50 4.25
C LYS A 191 25.04 -27.81 5.74
N PHE A 192 24.55 -29.01 6.04
CA PHE A 192 24.38 -29.49 7.42
C PHE A 192 25.69 -29.52 8.21
N ALA A 193 25.58 -29.42 9.52
CA ALA A 193 26.73 -29.50 10.41
C ALA A 193 27.22 -30.95 10.52
N ASN A 194 28.53 -31.12 10.71
CA ASN A 194 29.11 -32.43 11.01
C ASN A 194 28.58 -32.97 12.34
N GLU A 195 28.30 -32.07 13.28
CA GLU A 195 27.72 -32.36 14.60
C GLU A 195 26.40 -31.58 14.73
N PRO A 196 25.25 -32.22 14.44
CA PRO A 196 23.93 -31.66 14.73
C PRO A 196 23.74 -31.43 16.24
N VAL A 197 22.88 -30.47 16.59
CA VAL A 197 22.46 -30.29 17.98
C VAL A 197 21.17 -31.08 18.26
N PRO A 198 20.96 -31.56 19.50
CA PRO A 198 19.69 -32.17 19.89
C PRO A 198 18.50 -31.22 19.69
N LEU A 199 17.38 -31.74 19.19
CA LEU A 199 16.19 -30.93 18.87
C LEU A 199 15.58 -30.25 20.10
N ASP A 200 15.74 -30.85 21.28
CA ASP A 200 15.33 -30.32 22.58
C ASP A 200 16.15 -29.10 23.04
N GLU A 201 17.38 -28.92 22.53
CA GLU A 201 18.19 -27.71 22.77
C GLU A 201 17.81 -26.54 21.84
N VAL A 202 17.05 -26.80 20.77
CA VAL A 202 16.59 -25.77 19.83
C VAL A 202 15.39 -25.03 20.40
N GLU A 203 15.40 -23.70 20.27
CA GLU A 203 14.32 -22.82 20.73
C GLU A 203 12.92 -23.33 20.35
N SER A 204 11.93 -23.03 21.18
CA SER A 204 10.61 -23.65 21.07
C SER A 204 9.81 -23.16 19.86
N VAL A 205 8.77 -23.91 19.50
CA VAL A 205 7.81 -23.52 18.45
C VAL A 205 7.16 -22.17 18.78
N GLU A 206 6.82 -21.93 20.05
CA GLU A 206 6.22 -20.68 20.53
C GLU A 206 7.18 -19.49 20.38
N SER A 207 8.49 -19.71 20.54
CA SER A 207 9.50 -18.68 20.30
C SER A 207 9.55 -18.28 18.83
N LEU A 208 9.65 -19.27 17.94
CA LEU A 208 9.71 -19.05 16.48
C LEU A 208 8.43 -18.41 15.93
N CYS A 209 7.26 -18.83 16.40
CA CYS A 209 5.96 -18.28 15.96
C CYS A 209 5.85 -16.76 16.18
N LYS A 210 6.55 -16.17 17.16
CA LYS A 210 6.58 -14.71 17.37
C LYS A 210 7.23 -13.93 16.23
N ARG A 211 8.07 -14.60 15.43
CA ARG A 211 8.72 -14.05 14.24
C ARG A 211 7.85 -14.13 12.99
N PHE A 212 6.73 -14.86 13.07
CA PHE A 212 5.86 -15.07 11.93
C PHE A 212 4.77 -14.01 11.88
N LYS A 213 4.55 -13.50 10.67
CA LYS A 213 3.55 -12.50 10.37
C LYS A 213 2.63 -13.02 9.27
N THR A 214 1.33 -12.75 9.36
CA THR A 214 0.50 -12.86 8.15
C THR A 214 0.65 -11.59 7.31
N GLY A 215 0.88 -11.75 6.01
CA GLY A 215 1.08 -10.63 5.09
C GLY A 215 -0.11 -9.66 5.05
N ALA A 216 0.18 -8.43 4.67
CA ALA A 216 -0.79 -7.32 4.59
C ALA A 216 -1.87 -7.58 3.52
N MET A 217 -3.07 -7.97 3.94
CA MET A 217 -4.20 -8.28 3.05
C MET A 217 -5.43 -7.50 3.49
N SER A 218 -5.83 -6.50 2.70
CA SER A 218 -6.85 -5.54 3.13
C SER A 218 -8.23 -6.16 3.35
N TYR A 219 -8.92 -5.77 4.42
CA TYR A 219 -10.38 -5.90 4.49
C TYR A 219 -11.03 -5.18 3.29
N GLY A 220 -11.86 -5.92 2.54
CA GLY A 220 -12.37 -5.52 1.22
C GLY A 220 -11.79 -6.41 0.10
N SER A 221 -10.47 -6.62 0.09
CA SER A 221 -9.85 -7.62 -0.79
C SER A 221 -10.23 -9.03 -0.35
N ILE A 222 -10.09 -9.30 0.95
CA ILE A 222 -10.59 -10.51 1.61
C ILE A 222 -11.81 -10.18 2.47
N SER A 223 -12.63 -11.21 2.71
CA SER A 223 -13.84 -11.15 3.52
C SER A 223 -13.52 -10.84 4.98
N LYS A 224 -14.54 -10.39 5.73
CA LYS A 224 -14.43 -10.13 7.17
C LYS A 224 -13.97 -11.39 7.89
N GLU A 225 -14.59 -12.52 7.54
CA GLU A 225 -14.38 -13.82 8.16
C GLU A 225 -12.94 -14.30 7.99
N ALA A 226 -12.39 -14.24 6.77
CA ALA A 226 -11.00 -14.61 6.52
C ALA A 226 -10.02 -13.68 7.22
N HIS A 227 -10.28 -12.38 7.22
CA HIS A 227 -9.40 -11.38 7.84
C HIS A 227 -9.36 -11.53 9.37
N GLU A 228 -10.52 -11.71 10.01
CA GLU A 228 -10.62 -11.92 11.45
C GLU A 228 -10.02 -13.27 11.86
N ALA A 229 -10.21 -14.32 11.05
CA ALA A 229 -9.63 -15.63 11.33
C ALA A 229 -8.10 -15.60 11.37
N LEU A 230 -7.46 -14.84 10.46
CA LEU A 230 -6.01 -14.62 10.50
C LEU A 230 -5.58 -13.86 11.76
N ALA A 231 -6.32 -12.82 12.16
CA ALA A 231 -6.00 -12.06 13.36
C ALA A 231 -6.09 -12.91 14.63
N ILE A 232 -7.18 -13.66 14.79
CA ILE A 232 -7.36 -14.58 15.91
C ILE A 232 -6.22 -15.60 15.95
N ALA A 233 -5.91 -16.24 14.81
CA ALA A 233 -4.87 -17.25 14.74
C ALA A 233 -3.49 -16.73 15.17
N MET A 234 -3.09 -15.57 14.64
CA MET A 234 -1.77 -15.00 14.96
C MET A 234 -1.68 -14.52 16.40
N ASN A 235 -2.74 -13.90 16.93
CA ASN A 235 -2.79 -13.45 18.31
C ASN A 235 -2.71 -14.62 19.30
N ARG A 236 -3.32 -15.78 18.99
CA ARG A 236 -3.23 -17.00 19.82
C ARG A 236 -1.80 -17.55 19.95
N ILE A 237 -0.96 -17.39 18.93
CA ILE A 237 0.41 -17.92 18.91
C ILE A 237 1.48 -16.87 19.23
N GLY A 238 1.09 -15.63 19.56
CA GLY A 238 2.01 -14.52 19.81
C GLY A 238 2.74 -14.01 18.55
N GLY A 239 2.34 -14.47 17.36
CA GLY A 239 2.76 -13.87 16.11
C GLY A 239 1.92 -12.62 15.82
N LYS A 240 2.01 -12.08 14.60
CA LYS A 240 1.29 -10.83 14.26
C LYS A 240 0.50 -10.95 12.96
N SER A 241 -0.71 -10.43 12.95
CA SER A 241 -1.48 -10.21 11.72
C SER A 241 -1.41 -8.75 11.28
N ASN A 242 -1.70 -8.50 10.00
CA ASN A 242 -1.60 -7.18 9.37
C ASN A 242 -2.92 -6.78 8.70
N THR A 243 -3.39 -5.55 8.95
CA THR A 243 -4.66 -5.04 8.40
C THR A 243 -4.69 -4.93 6.88
N GLY A 244 -3.52 -4.84 6.24
CA GLY A 244 -3.43 -4.27 4.90
C GLY A 244 -3.96 -2.83 4.84
N GLU A 245 -4.17 -2.34 3.63
CA GLU A 245 -4.55 -0.95 3.35
C GLU A 245 -6.04 -0.64 3.56
N GLY A 246 -6.79 -1.55 4.20
CA GLY A 246 -8.25 -1.52 4.19
C GLY A 246 -8.91 -0.75 5.33
N GLY A 247 -8.12 -0.23 6.29
CA GLY A 247 -8.61 0.15 7.60
C GLY A 247 -8.96 -1.07 8.46
N GLU A 248 -9.45 -0.83 9.67
CA GLU A 248 -9.92 -1.87 10.58
C GLU A 248 -11.12 -1.36 11.38
N ASP A 249 -12.14 -2.20 11.54
CA ASP A 249 -13.33 -1.89 12.33
C ASP A 249 -12.94 -1.71 13.82
N PRO A 250 -13.22 -0.55 14.45
CA PRO A 250 -12.91 -0.31 15.86
C PRO A 250 -13.52 -1.31 16.83
N ALA A 251 -14.62 -1.99 16.46
CA ALA A 251 -15.18 -3.06 17.28
C ALA A 251 -14.19 -4.20 17.57
N ARG A 252 -13.17 -4.38 16.71
CA ARG A 252 -12.15 -5.42 16.83
C ARG A 252 -11.06 -5.11 17.85
N TYR A 253 -10.98 -3.87 18.35
CA TYR A 253 -9.94 -3.46 19.31
C TYR A 253 -10.17 -4.03 20.71
N ARG A 254 -11.39 -4.52 20.98
CA ARG A 254 -11.73 -5.20 22.22
C ARG A 254 -11.64 -6.72 22.00
N PRO A 255 -11.02 -7.46 22.93
CA PRO A 255 -11.07 -8.91 22.92
C PRO A 255 -12.51 -9.42 23.01
N ASP A 256 -12.74 -10.57 22.40
CA ASP A 256 -13.99 -11.32 22.51
C ASP A 256 -14.18 -11.91 23.92
N PRO A 257 -15.42 -12.25 24.32
CA PRO A 257 -15.70 -12.86 25.62
C PRO A 257 -14.94 -14.18 25.88
N ASN A 258 -14.55 -14.90 24.82
CA ASN A 258 -13.78 -16.15 24.92
C ASN A 258 -12.25 -15.92 25.04
N GLY A 259 -11.80 -14.66 25.06
CA GLY A 259 -10.38 -14.29 25.13
C GLY A 259 -9.67 -14.14 23.78
N ASP A 260 -10.32 -14.47 22.67
CA ASP A 260 -9.75 -14.22 21.34
C ASP A 260 -9.65 -12.72 21.06
N SER A 261 -8.64 -12.32 20.31
CA SER A 261 -8.54 -10.94 19.81
C SER A 261 -8.61 -10.93 18.29
N ARG A 262 -9.55 -10.13 17.77
CA ARG A 262 -9.67 -9.85 16.33
C ARG A 262 -8.85 -8.65 15.89
N ASN A 263 -8.19 -7.93 16.81
CA ASN A 263 -7.36 -6.77 16.48
C ASN A 263 -6.10 -7.24 15.74
N CYS A 264 -5.80 -6.63 14.59
CA CYS A 264 -4.51 -6.86 13.96
C CYS A 264 -3.40 -6.13 14.73
N ALA A 265 -2.34 -6.86 15.06
CA ALA A 265 -1.18 -6.30 15.75
C ALA A 265 -0.40 -5.30 14.87
N ILE A 266 -0.38 -5.52 13.54
CA ILE A 266 0.23 -4.62 12.57
C ILE A 266 -0.85 -3.84 11.83
N LYS A 267 -0.70 -2.52 11.80
CA LYS A 267 -1.60 -1.60 11.11
C LYS A 267 -0.85 -0.90 10.00
N GLN A 268 -1.34 -1.02 8.77
CA GLN A 268 -0.67 -0.49 7.60
C GLN A 268 -1.07 0.96 7.31
N VAL A 269 -0.08 1.82 7.10
CA VAL A 269 -0.24 3.19 6.62
C VAL A 269 0.21 3.21 5.15
N ALA A 270 -0.75 3.30 4.24
CA ALA A 270 -0.52 3.30 2.79
C ALA A 270 -1.00 4.61 2.14
N SER A 271 -0.67 4.85 0.87
CA SER A 271 -0.89 6.12 0.15
C SER A 271 -2.31 6.66 0.15
N ALA A 272 -3.35 5.83 0.27
CA ALA A 272 -4.72 6.34 0.35
C ALA A 272 -5.20 6.70 1.76
N ARG A 273 -4.44 6.34 2.81
CA ARG A 273 -4.79 6.56 4.23
C ARG A 273 -6.19 6.05 4.62
N PHE A 274 -6.68 4.99 3.96
CA PHE A 274 -7.99 4.42 4.28
C PHE A 274 -8.03 3.92 5.73
N GLY A 275 -9.00 4.43 6.49
CA GLY A 275 -9.21 4.05 7.89
C GLY A 275 -8.06 4.44 8.83
N VAL A 276 -7.12 5.29 8.41
CA VAL A 276 -5.99 5.74 9.24
C VAL A 276 -6.44 6.90 10.12
N THR A 277 -6.95 6.57 11.30
CA THR A 277 -7.37 7.53 12.33
C THR A 277 -6.43 7.48 13.54
N SER A 278 -6.51 8.46 14.45
CA SER A 278 -5.79 8.38 15.74
C SER A 278 -6.10 7.07 16.48
N GLU A 279 -7.37 6.64 16.52
CA GLU A 279 -7.78 5.42 17.22
C GLU A 279 -7.23 4.16 16.56
N TYR A 280 -7.19 4.15 15.22
CA TYR A 280 -6.50 3.10 14.48
C TYR A 280 -5.03 3.03 14.89
N LEU A 281 -4.30 4.14 14.83
CA LEU A 281 -2.85 4.16 15.08
C LEU A 281 -2.47 3.72 16.50
N VAL A 282 -3.22 4.13 17.54
CA VAL A 282 -2.89 3.78 18.94
C VAL A 282 -3.16 2.31 19.29
N ASN A 283 -4.00 1.61 18.53
CA ASN A 283 -4.34 0.20 18.75
C ASN A 283 -3.37 -0.77 18.03
N ALA A 284 -2.24 -0.27 17.52
CA ALA A 284 -1.20 -1.07 16.86
C ALA A 284 -0.03 -1.41 17.80
N GLN A 285 0.55 -2.59 17.62
CA GLN A 285 1.88 -2.93 18.14
C GLN A 285 2.99 -2.58 17.13
N GLU A 286 2.64 -2.52 15.84
CA GLU A 286 3.55 -2.15 14.77
C GLU A 286 2.76 -1.36 13.70
N LEU A 287 3.33 -0.25 13.24
CA LEU A 287 2.79 0.57 12.16
C LEU A 287 3.65 0.35 10.92
N GLN A 288 3.05 -0.19 9.86
CA GLN A 288 3.76 -0.51 8.62
C GLN A 288 3.52 0.57 7.56
N ILE A 289 4.56 1.34 7.22
CA ILE A 289 4.56 2.23 6.06
C ILE A 289 4.71 1.37 4.80
N LYS A 290 3.71 1.39 3.93
CA LYS A 290 3.72 0.59 2.70
C LYS A 290 4.17 1.40 1.49
N MET A 291 5.48 1.37 1.20
CA MET A 291 6.01 2.00 -0.01
C MET A 291 5.57 1.24 -1.27
N ALA A 292 5.63 -0.10 -1.23
CA ALA A 292 5.27 -0.92 -2.38
C ALA A 292 4.82 -2.34 -1.98
N GLN A 293 4.37 -3.13 -2.95
CA GLN A 293 4.13 -4.57 -2.82
C GLN A 293 4.62 -5.31 -4.05
N GLY A 294 5.11 -6.54 -3.89
CA GLY A 294 5.75 -7.31 -4.96
C GLY A 294 4.88 -7.52 -6.21
N ALA A 295 3.57 -7.69 -6.06
CA ALA A 295 2.66 -7.94 -7.19
C ALA A 295 2.43 -6.73 -8.11
N LYS A 296 2.73 -5.52 -7.63
CA LYS A 296 2.56 -4.27 -8.38
C LYS A 296 3.42 -3.13 -7.81
N PRO A 297 4.74 -3.22 -7.89
CA PRO A 297 5.64 -2.14 -7.49
C PRO A 297 5.41 -0.90 -8.36
N GLY A 298 5.57 0.30 -7.77
CA GLY A 298 5.33 1.58 -8.44
C GLY A 298 3.85 1.91 -8.69
N GLU A 299 2.92 1.18 -8.07
CA GLU A 299 1.48 1.41 -8.17
C GLU A 299 0.77 1.37 -6.82
N GLY A 300 -0.40 2.00 -6.73
CA GLY A 300 -1.25 1.97 -5.55
C GLY A 300 -2.12 0.72 -5.39
N GLY A 301 -2.72 0.60 -4.20
CA GLY A 301 -3.82 -0.32 -3.92
C GLY A 301 -4.98 -0.19 -4.91
N GLN A 302 -5.66 -1.31 -5.18
CA GLN A 302 -6.84 -1.34 -6.06
C GLN A 302 -7.92 -2.18 -5.41
N LEU A 303 -9.09 -1.60 -5.22
CA LEU A 303 -10.30 -2.32 -4.84
C LEU A 303 -11.42 -1.97 -5.83
N PRO A 304 -11.89 -2.94 -6.65
CA PRO A 304 -12.99 -2.71 -7.58
C PRO A 304 -14.26 -2.21 -6.89
N GLY A 305 -14.99 -1.30 -7.54
CA GLY A 305 -16.18 -0.64 -6.95
C GLY A 305 -17.26 -1.62 -6.51
N HIS A 306 -17.44 -2.72 -7.24
CA HIS A 306 -18.37 -3.80 -6.88
C HIS A 306 -17.95 -4.63 -5.67
N LYS A 307 -16.79 -4.36 -5.06
CA LYS A 307 -16.37 -4.87 -3.74
C LYS A 307 -16.47 -3.81 -2.64
N VAL A 308 -16.81 -2.57 -2.97
CA VAL A 308 -16.94 -1.46 -2.01
C VAL A 308 -18.36 -1.41 -1.49
N TYR A 309 -18.73 -2.47 -0.77
CA TYR A 309 -20.01 -2.55 -0.06
C TYR A 309 -20.10 -1.49 1.04
N PRO A 310 -21.30 -1.12 1.52
CA PRO A 310 -21.47 -0.09 2.55
C PRO A 310 -20.58 -0.25 3.79
N TRP A 311 -20.41 -1.47 4.30
CA TRP A 311 -19.51 -1.73 5.44
C TRP A 311 -18.02 -1.54 5.10
N ILE A 312 -17.61 -1.79 3.86
CA ILE A 312 -16.23 -1.49 3.40
C ILE A 312 -16.04 0.01 3.27
N ALA A 313 -17.02 0.69 2.66
CA ALA A 313 -17.01 2.13 2.49
C ALA A 313 -16.93 2.86 3.84
N GLN A 314 -17.66 2.37 4.84
CA GLN A 314 -17.64 2.88 6.21
C GLN A 314 -16.24 2.80 6.85
N VAL A 315 -15.61 1.63 6.84
CA VAL A 315 -14.26 1.45 7.43
C VAL A 315 -13.20 2.28 6.71
N ARG A 316 -13.40 2.58 5.42
CA ARG A 316 -12.47 3.35 4.60
C ARG A 316 -12.77 4.85 4.56
N HIS A 317 -13.87 5.31 5.14
CA HIS A 317 -14.39 6.68 4.99
C HIS A 317 -14.47 7.07 3.49
N SER A 318 -15.15 6.22 2.72
CA SER A 318 -15.33 6.35 1.27
C SER A 318 -16.80 6.15 0.87
N THR A 319 -17.08 6.24 -0.44
CA THR A 319 -18.43 6.08 -0.99
C THR A 319 -18.71 4.64 -1.42
N PRO A 320 -19.88 4.06 -1.06
CA PRO A 320 -20.29 2.74 -1.54
C PRO A 320 -20.34 2.64 -3.08
N GLY A 321 -19.88 1.52 -3.64
CA GLY A 321 -19.97 1.22 -5.08
C GLY A 321 -18.94 1.93 -5.95
N VAL A 322 -18.09 2.79 -5.39
CA VAL A 322 -17.07 3.54 -6.12
C VAL A 322 -15.73 2.83 -6.04
N GLY A 323 -15.07 2.64 -7.18
CA GLY A 323 -13.75 2.00 -7.23
C GLY A 323 -12.70 2.79 -6.46
N LEU A 324 -11.89 2.11 -5.65
CA LEU A 324 -10.84 2.73 -4.86
C LEU A 324 -9.47 2.39 -5.48
N ILE A 325 -8.93 3.34 -6.23
CA ILE A 325 -7.55 3.30 -6.73
C ILE A 325 -6.75 4.25 -5.85
N SER A 326 -5.77 3.70 -5.14
CA SER A 326 -4.89 4.51 -4.29
C SER A 326 -3.89 5.26 -5.17
N PRO A 327 -3.45 6.47 -4.77
CA PRO A 327 -2.33 7.13 -5.42
C PRO A 327 -1.10 6.20 -5.43
N PRO A 328 -0.29 6.17 -6.50
CA PRO A 328 0.96 5.41 -6.48
C PRO A 328 1.93 5.86 -5.39
N PRO A 329 2.24 7.17 -5.21
CA PRO A 329 3.11 7.61 -4.13
C PRO A 329 2.32 7.87 -2.85
N HIS A 330 3.03 7.83 -1.72
CA HIS A 330 2.62 8.57 -0.53
C HIS A 330 2.84 10.06 -0.79
N HIS A 331 1.79 10.88 -0.69
CA HIS A 331 1.93 12.32 -0.97
C HIS A 331 2.71 13.07 0.13
N ASP A 332 3.02 12.40 1.24
CA ASP A 332 3.91 12.88 2.31
C ASP A 332 5.25 12.14 2.32
N ILE A 333 5.64 11.49 1.22
CA ILE A 333 6.95 10.87 1.02
C ILE A 333 7.40 11.09 -0.42
N TYR A 334 8.13 12.18 -0.67
CA TYR A 334 8.80 12.42 -1.96
C TYR A 334 10.31 12.24 -1.90
N SER A 335 10.85 12.04 -0.69
CA SER A 335 12.26 11.90 -0.41
C SER A 335 12.49 11.04 0.84
N ILE A 336 13.76 10.78 1.16
CA ILE A 336 14.12 9.98 2.35
C ILE A 336 13.88 10.75 3.65
N GLU A 337 14.04 12.07 3.63
CA GLU A 337 13.74 12.97 4.73
C GLU A 337 12.24 13.05 5.02
N ASP A 338 11.39 12.96 4.00
CA ASP A 338 9.94 12.88 4.18
C ASP A 338 9.53 11.52 4.78
N LEU A 339 10.19 10.43 4.37
CA LEU A 339 10.00 9.13 5.04
C LEU A 339 10.40 9.21 6.51
N ALA A 340 11.52 9.86 6.82
CA ALA A 340 11.94 10.10 8.19
C ALA A 340 10.92 10.96 8.97
N GLN A 341 10.29 11.94 8.30
CA GLN A 341 9.20 12.72 8.88
C GLN A 341 7.96 11.85 9.18
N LEU A 342 7.52 10.99 8.26
CA LEU A 342 6.40 10.10 8.52
C LEU A 342 6.71 9.09 9.64
N ILE A 343 7.93 8.53 9.69
CA ILE A 343 8.35 7.65 10.79
C ILE A 343 8.23 8.41 12.13
N TYR A 344 8.71 9.65 12.17
CA TYR A 344 8.60 10.52 13.34
C TYR A 344 7.14 10.80 13.72
N ASP A 345 6.27 11.15 12.76
CA ASP A 345 4.85 11.41 13.00
C ASP A 345 4.13 10.18 13.57
N LEU A 346 4.37 9.00 12.99
CA LEU A 346 3.76 7.75 13.43
C LEU A 346 4.25 7.34 14.82
N LYS A 347 5.52 7.60 15.13
CA LYS A 347 6.07 7.36 16.47
C LYS A 347 5.54 8.35 17.50
N CYS A 348 5.29 9.60 17.13
CA CYS A 348 4.56 10.56 17.97
C CYS A 348 3.10 10.12 18.18
N ALA A 349 2.43 9.61 17.15
CA ALA A 349 1.05 9.13 17.21
C ALA A 349 0.92 7.83 18.01
N ASN A 350 1.96 7.00 18.04
CA ASN A 350 2.03 5.81 18.87
C ASN A 350 3.48 5.55 19.34
N PRO A 351 3.87 6.06 20.53
CA PRO A 351 5.22 5.88 21.06
C PRO A 351 5.59 4.41 21.34
N GLU A 352 4.60 3.54 21.54
CA GLU A 352 4.78 2.13 21.90
C GLU A 352 4.95 1.23 20.68
N ALA A 353 4.46 1.63 19.51
CA ALA A 353 4.52 0.81 18.30
C ALA A 353 5.92 0.82 17.65
N ARG A 354 6.32 -0.32 17.07
CA ARG A 354 7.42 -0.37 16.10
C ARG A 354 6.99 0.26 14.78
N ILE A 355 7.91 0.86 14.04
CA ILE A 355 7.67 1.34 12.68
C ILE A 355 8.38 0.42 11.69
N SER A 356 7.61 -0.21 10.80
CA SER A 356 8.13 -1.04 9.71
C SER A 356 7.94 -0.38 8.35
N VAL A 357 8.93 -0.50 7.46
CA VAL A 357 8.84 0.02 6.09
C VAL A 357 8.86 -1.14 5.11
N LYS A 358 7.80 -1.27 4.31
CA LYS A 358 7.64 -2.33 3.31
C LYS A 358 8.15 -1.87 1.95
N LEU A 359 9.26 -2.46 1.52
CA LEU A 359 9.91 -2.29 0.22
C LEU A 359 9.70 -3.53 -0.66
N VAL A 360 10.05 -3.43 -1.94
CA VAL A 360 10.08 -4.56 -2.87
C VAL A 360 11.52 -4.79 -3.32
N SER A 361 11.88 -6.05 -3.53
CA SER A 361 13.16 -6.43 -4.10
C SER A 361 13.35 -5.84 -5.51
N GLU A 362 14.40 -5.04 -5.65
CA GLU A 362 14.94 -4.50 -6.90
C GLU A 362 16.44 -4.20 -6.70
N VAL A 363 17.23 -4.04 -7.76
CA VAL A 363 18.59 -3.50 -7.63
C VAL A 363 18.57 -2.14 -6.92
N GLY A 364 19.48 -1.96 -5.95
CA GLY A 364 19.60 -0.72 -5.19
C GLY A 364 18.74 -0.68 -3.93
N VAL A 365 17.87 -1.68 -3.70
CA VAL A 365 17.04 -1.77 -2.49
C VAL A 365 17.88 -1.77 -1.21
N GLY A 366 19.12 -2.30 -1.24
CA GLY A 366 20.00 -2.26 -0.08
C GLY A 366 20.42 -0.84 0.31
N THR A 367 20.61 0.03 -0.68
CA THR A 367 20.91 1.46 -0.46
C THR A 367 19.71 2.16 0.15
N ILE A 368 18.51 1.89 -0.37
CA ILE A 368 17.25 2.42 0.18
C ILE A 368 17.08 1.95 1.63
N ALA A 369 17.30 0.66 1.91
CA ALA A 369 17.21 0.10 3.26
C ALA A 369 18.20 0.76 4.25
N ALA A 370 19.40 1.13 3.81
CA ALA A 370 20.33 1.91 4.62
C ALA A 370 19.78 3.32 4.93
N GLY A 371 19.12 3.97 3.98
CA GLY A 371 18.38 5.20 4.19
C GLY A 371 17.24 5.02 5.21
N VAL A 372 16.44 3.96 5.07
CA VAL A 372 15.35 3.60 6.00
C VAL A 372 15.86 3.40 7.42
N ALA A 373 17.00 2.73 7.60
CA ALA A 373 17.63 2.56 8.91
C ALA A 373 18.11 3.89 9.52
N LYS A 374 18.65 4.82 8.70
CA LYS A 374 19.04 6.17 9.14
C LYS A 374 17.83 7.05 9.45
N ALA A 375 16.71 6.83 8.77
CA ALA A 375 15.41 7.43 9.03
C ALA A 375 14.73 6.88 10.30
N ARG A 376 15.40 5.96 11.03
CA ARG A 376 15.01 5.41 12.33
C ARG A 376 13.86 4.41 12.28
N ALA A 377 13.60 3.75 11.15
CA ALA A 377 12.67 2.62 11.15
C ALA A 377 13.20 1.47 12.03
N ASP A 378 12.28 0.77 12.70
CA ASP A 378 12.60 -0.38 13.54
C ASP A 378 12.69 -1.68 12.72
N VAL A 379 12.01 -1.73 11.57
CA VAL A 379 11.98 -2.88 10.65
C VAL A 379 12.02 -2.43 9.20
N VAL A 380 12.76 -3.15 8.36
CA VAL A 380 12.63 -3.09 6.90
C VAL A 380 12.14 -4.43 6.39
N LEU A 381 11.04 -4.44 5.64
CA LEU A 381 10.49 -5.62 4.98
C LEU A 381 10.87 -5.59 3.50
N ILE A 382 11.51 -6.66 3.00
CA ILE A 382 11.78 -6.87 1.59
C ILE A 382 10.76 -7.87 1.02
N SER A 383 9.89 -7.39 0.14
CA SER A 383 8.93 -8.25 -0.58
C SER A 383 9.48 -8.77 -1.90
N GLY A 384 9.32 -10.06 -2.17
CA GLY A 384 9.56 -10.65 -3.49
C GLY A 384 8.45 -10.32 -4.49
N TYR A 385 8.79 -10.30 -5.79
CA TYR A 385 7.87 -10.11 -6.92
C TYR A 385 6.69 -11.10 -6.92
N ASP A 386 6.91 -12.28 -6.36
CA ASP A 386 5.97 -13.39 -6.31
C ASP A 386 4.89 -13.23 -5.22
N GLY A 387 4.85 -12.07 -4.52
CA GLY A 387 3.80 -11.72 -3.59
C GLY A 387 2.38 -11.78 -4.18
N GLY A 388 1.40 -12.17 -3.37
CA GLY A 388 -0.01 -12.23 -3.79
C GLY A 388 -0.67 -10.85 -3.94
N THR A 389 -1.80 -10.81 -4.67
CA THR A 389 -2.66 -9.61 -4.75
C THR A 389 -4.11 -9.99 -5.01
N GLY A 390 -5.05 -9.22 -4.46
CA GLY A 390 -6.47 -9.35 -4.78
C GLY A 390 -6.84 -8.74 -6.14
N ALA A 391 -6.13 -7.69 -6.55
CA ALA A 391 -6.31 -7.01 -7.84
C ALA A 391 -5.04 -6.25 -8.24
N ALA A 392 -4.53 -6.53 -9.44
CA ALA A 392 -3.43 -5.80 -10.08
C ALA A 392 -3.45 -6.01 -11.60
N PRO A 393 -2.83 -5.11 -12.38
CA PRO A 393 -2.58 -5.36 -13.80
C PRO A 393 -1.72 -6.61 -13.99
N ARG A 394 -2.05 -7.44 -14.98
CA ARG A 394 -1.28 -8.65 -15.31
C ARG A 394 0.17 -8.34 -15.67
N SER A 395 0.41 -7.23 -16.35
CA SER A 395 1.76 -6.76 -16.70
C SER A 395 2.62 -6.56 -15.46
N SER A 396 2.07 -6.01 -14.38
CA SER A 396 2.82 -5.75 -13.15
C SER A 396 3.09 -7.04 -12.35
N ILE A 397 2.12 -7.96 -12.31
CA ILE A 397 2.30 -9.27 -11.64
C ILE A 397 3.44 -10.07 -12.29
N LYS A 398 3.63 -9.94 -13.60
CA LYS A 398 4.62 -10.71 -14.36
C LYS A 398 5.96 -10.02 -14.54
N HIS A 399 5.97 -8.70 -14.64
CA HIS A 399 7.11 -7.95 -15.17
C HIS A 399 7.62 -6.84 -14.25
N ALA A 400 7.24 -6.82 -12.97
CA ALA A 400 7.72 -5.81 -12.01
C ALA A 400 8.10 -6.42 -10.65
N GLY A 401 9.22 -5.95 -10.10
CA GLY A 401 9.84 -6.51 -8.90
C GLY A 401 10.73 -7.72 -9.18
N LEU A 402 11.49 -8.16 -8.18
CA LEU A 402 12.44 -9.28 -8.29
C LEU A 402 12.29 -10.34 -7.21
N PRO A 403 12.92 -11.51 -7.36
CA PRO A 403 13.03 -12.51 -6.30
C PRO A 403 13.54 -11.89 -5.00
N TRP A 404 12.95 -12.27 -3.87
CA TRP A 404 13.35 -11.73 -2.57
C TRP A 404 14.76 -12.16 -2.18
N GLU A 405 15.26 -13.30 -2.70
CA GLU A 405 16.62 -13.79 -2.43
C GLU A 405 17.67 -12.73 -2.81
N LEU A 406 17.46 -12.02 -3.92
CA LEU A 406 18.34 -10.95 -4.40
C LEU A 406 18.29 -9.72 -3.48
N GLY A 407 17.10 -9.18 -3.26
CA GLY A 407 16.92 -7.96 -2.48
C GLY A 407 17.23 -8.16 -1.00
N LEU A 408 16.96 -9.34 -0.43
CA LEU A 408 17.28 -9.67 0.95
C LEU A 408 18.78 -9.73 1.17
N ALA A 409 19.51 -10.44 0.31
CA ALA A 409 20.97 -10.51 0.39
C ALA A 409 21.60 -9.12 0.24
N GLU A 410 21.18 -8.34 -0.76
CA GLU A 410 21.68 -6.97 -0.96
C GLU A 410 21.40 -6.06 0.25
N THR A 411 20.20 -6.17 0.83
CA THR A 411 19.82 -5.42 2.04
C THR A 411 20.70 -5.79 3.22
N HIS A 412 20.87 -7.09 3.49
CA HIS A 412 21.69 -7.58 4.58
C HIS A 412 23.15 -7.12 4.43
N GLN A 413 23.73 -7.34 3.25
CA GLN A 413 25.11 -6.97 2.93
C GLN A 413 25.34 -5.46 3.06
N THR A 414 24.44 -4.64 2.52
CA THR A 414 24.57 -3.17 2.55
C THR A 414 24.46 -2.62 3.97
N LEU A 415 23.53 -3.13 4.77
CA LEU A 415 23.38 -2.72 6.17
C LEU A 415 24.59 -3.10 7.02
N LEU A 416 25.22 -4.25 6.75
CA LEU A 416 26.48 -4.65 7.40
C LEU A 416 27.62 -3.71 7.04
N LEU A 417 27.83 -3.45 5.74
CA LEU A 417 28.87 -2.56 5.24
C LEU A 417 28.78 -1.14 5.82
N ASN A 418 27.57 -0.68 6.15
CA ASN A 418 27.33 0.64 6.72
C ASN A 418 27.27 0.66 8.27
N GLY A 419 27.44 -0.47 8.96
CA GLY A 419 27.34 -0.54 10.42
C GLY A 419 25.94 -0.17 10.96
N LEU A 420 24.89 -0.49 10.18
CA LEU A 420 23.49 -0.20 10.48
C LEU A 420 22.68 -1.46 10.82
N ARG A 421 23.17 -2.65 10.47
CA ARG A 421 22.45 -3.92 10.58
C ARG A 421 21.96 -4.25 12.00
N ASP A 422 22.66 -3.76 13.02
CA ASP A 422 22.35 -4.02 14.43
C ASP A 422 21.22 -3.14 15.01
N ARG A 423 20.74 -2.15 14.25
CA ARG A 423 19.68 -1.18 14.66
C ARG A 423 18.31 -1.46 14.08
N ILE A 424 18.21 -2.35 13.10
CA ILE A 424 16.99 -2.57 12.34
C ILE A 424 16.76 -4.07 12.13
N ALA A 425 15.54 -4.52 12.37
CA ALA A 425 15.14 -5.88 12.03
C ALA A 425 14.89 -6.00 10.52
N VAL A 426 15.34 -7.10 9.90
CA VAL A 426 15.06 -7.38 8.48
C VAL A 426 13.96 -8.44 8.39
N GLU A 427 12.83 -8.07 7.79
CA GLU A 427 11.71 -8.96 7.49
C GLU A 427 11.74 -9.33 6.00
N VAL A 428 11.26 -10.54 5.65
CA VAL A 428 11.05 -10.93 4.26
C VAL A 428 9.67 -11.56 4.06
N ASP A 429 9.04 -11.23 2.94
CA ASP A 429 7.87 -11.94 2.42
C ASP A 429 8.03 -12.16 0.91
N GLY A 430 7.18 -13.02 0.34
CA GLY A 430 7.32 -13.46 -1.06
C GLY A 430 7.14 -14.95 -1.16
N GLN A 431 5.88 -15.37 -1.07
CA GLN A 431 5.49 -16.76 -1.30
C GLN A 431 6.30 -17.80 -0.49
N LEU A 432 6.68 -17.47 0.76
CA LEU A 432 7.21 -18.44 1.73
C LEU A 432 6.13 -19.50 2.01
N LYS A 433 6.50 -20.77 1.84
CA LYS A 433 5.57 -21.93 1.89
C LYS A 433 5.98 -22.99 2.88
N THR A 434 7.27 -23.14 3.15
CA THR A 434 7.82 -24.23 3.96
C THR A 434 8.81 -23.70 5.02
N GLY A 435 9.16 -24.53 6.00
CA GLY A 435 10.23 -24.23 6.96
C GLY A 435 11.59 -24.10 6.29
N ARG A 436 11.83 -24.82 5.19
CA ARG A 436 13.03 -24.64 4.36
C ARG A 436 13.14 -23.22 3.79
N ASP A 437 12.04 -22.64 3.30
CA ASP A 437 12.04 -21.25 2.82
C ASP A 437 12.45 -20.28 3.93
N VAL A 438 11.93 -20.47 5.16
CA VAL A 438 12.26 -19.67 6.35
C VAL A 438 13.74 -19.78 6.71
N VAL A 439 14.27 -21.01 6.71
CA VAL A 439 15.68 -21.27 6.99
C VAL A 439 16.59 -20.58 5.96
N ILE A 440 16.29 -20.68 4.67
CA ILE A 440 17.08 -20.00 3.64
C ILE A 440 17.02 -18.48 3.81
N ALA A 441 15.83 -17.94 4.06
CA ALA A 441 15.67 -16.52 4.36
C ALA A 441 16.49 -16.07 5.57
N ALA A 442 16.51 -16.85 6.66
CA ALA A 442 17.32 -16.56 7.84
C ALA A 442 18.82 -16.54 7.48
N LEU A 443 19.30 -17.57 6.79
CA LEU A 443 20.71 -17.68 6.37
C LEU A 443 21.13 -16.55 5.42
N LEU A 444 20.21 -16.00 4.62
CA LEU A 444 20.42 -14.82 3.78
C LEU A 444 20.29 -13.48 4.54
N GLY A 445 19.79 -13.49 5.76
CA GLY A 445 19.85 -12.32 6.66
C GLY A 445 18.54 -11.84 7.28
N ALA A 446 17.41 -12.52 7.08
CA ALA A 446 16.12 -12.16 7.67
C ALA A 446 15.98 -12.63 9.13
N GLU A 447 15.15 -11.92 9.91
CA GLU A 447 14.83 -12.20 11.31
C GLU A 447 13.32 -12.43 11.55
N GLU A 448 12.48 -11.94 10.64
CA GLU A 448 11.02 -12.01 10.69
C GLU A 448 10.49 -12.44 9.30
N PHE A 449 9.36 -13.18 9.28
CA PHE A 449 8.90 -13.87 8.08
C PHE A 449 7.40 -13.66 7.84
N GLY A 450 7.06 -13.15 6.66
CA GLY A 450 5.69 -12.86 6.25
C GLY A 450 5.08 -13.96 5.37
N PHE A 451 3.88 -14.42 5.73
CA PHE A 451 3.11 -15.43 5.01
C PHE A 451 1.74 -14.88 4.59
N ALA A 452 1.43 -14.85 3.29
CA ALA A 452 0.15 -14.35 2.80
C ALA A 452 -0.72 -15.46 2.20
N THR A 453 -0.31 -15.99 1.04
CA THR A 453 -1.11 -16.97 0.30
C THR A 453 -1.28 -18.30 1.04
N ALA A 454 -0.24 -18.83 1.69
CA ALA A 454 -0.32 -20.13 2.36
C ALA A 454 -1.34 -20.14 3.53
N PRO A 455 -1.40 -19.12 4.42
CA PRO A 455 -2.48 -18.99 5.39
C PRO A 455 -3.89 -18.93 4.76
N LEU A 456 -4.06 -18.23 3.62
CA LEU A 456 -5.35 -18.24 2.91
C LEU A 456 -5.69 -19.62 2.34
N VAL A 457 -4.70 -20.38 1.86
CA VAL A 457 -4.89 -21.77 1.42
C VAL A 457 -5.28 -22.66 2.60
N ALA A 458 -4.63 -22.50 3.76
CA ALA A 458 -5.00 -23.21 4.99
C ALA A 458 -6.45 -22.91 5.44
N LEU A 459 -6.93 -21.68 5.24
CA LEU A 459 -8.34 -21.30 5.46
C LEU A 459 -9.30 -21.83 4.39
N GLY A 460 -8.82 -22.31 3.24
CA GLY A 460 -9.64 -22.95 2.21
C GLY A 460 -9.49 -22.39 0.79
N CYS A 461 -8.56 -21.47 0.53
CA CYS A 461 -8.34 -20.95 -0.83
C CYS A 461 -7.95 -22.07 -1.79
N VAL A 462 -8.61 -22.12 -2.94
CA VAL A 462 -8.39 -23.10 -4.01
C VAL A 462 -7.67 -22.52 -5.24
N MET A 463 -7.08 -21.32 -5.11
CA MET A 463 -6.28 -20.66 -6.16
C MET A 463 -6.97 -20.47 -7.52
N MET A 464 -8.30 -20.23 -7.52
CA MET A 464 -9.10 -19.91 -8.72
C MET A 464 -8.72 -18.57 -9.39
N ARG A 465 -7.99 -17.68 -8.70
CA ARG A 465 -7.52 -16.35 -9.21
C ARG A 465 -8.64 -15.38 -9.67
N VAL A 466 -9.86 -15.54 -9.17
CA VAL A 466 -11.01 -14.64 -9.41
C VAL A 466 -11.21 -13.58 -8.31
N CYS A 467 -10.18 -13.28 -7.52
CA CYS A 467 -10.26 -12.43 -6.33
C CYS A 467 -10.79 -11.00 -6.60
N HIS A 468 -10.49 -10.46 -7.79
CA HIS A 468 -10.90 -9.14 -8.25
C HIS A 468 -12.35 -9.11 -8.74
N LEU A 469 -12.94 -10.25 -9.09
CA LEU A 469 -14.29 -10.36 -9.66
C LEU A 469 -15.38 -10.42 -8.59
N ASP A 470 -15.00 -10.52 -7.30
CA ASP A 470 -15.94 -10.71 -6.18
C ASP A 470 -16.69 -12.06 -6.20
N THR A 471 -16.23 -13.02 -7.00
CA THR A 471 -16.87 -14.32 -7.23
C THR A 471 -16.13 -15.48 -6.54
N CYS A 472 -15.45 -15.22 -5.41
CA CYS A 472 -14.69 -16.26 -4.71
C CYS A 472 -15.62 -17.41 -4.25
N PRO A 473 -15.40 -18.66 -4.70
CA PRO A 473 -16.33 -19.76 -4.45
C PRO A 473 -16.35 -20.24 -3.00
N VAL A 474 -15.32 -19.91 -2.22
CA VAL A 474 -15.09 -20.37 -0.84
C VAL A 474 -15.18 -19.23 0.18
N GLY A 475 -15.75 -18.08 -0.18
CA GLY A 475 -16.01 -16.99 0.76
C GLY A 475 -14.77 -16.25 1.29
N ILE A 476 -13.58 -16.43 0.69
CA ILE A 476 -12.33 -15.77 1.15
C ILE A 476 -12.14 -14.41 0.51
N ALA A 477 -12.09 -14.31 -0.81
CA ALA A 477 -11.74 -13.08 -1.53
C ALA A 477 -12.98 -12.39 -2.13
N THR A 478 -14.04 -12.25 -1.34
CA THR A 478 -15.34 -11.70 -1.78
C THR A 478 -16.01 -10.92 -0.65
N GLN A 479 -16.77 -9.89 -1.02
CA GLN A 479 -17.66 -9.15 -0.15
C GLN A 479 -19.13 -9.55 -0.35
N ASN A 480 -19.45 -10.28 -1.42
CA ASN A 480 -20.78 -10.81 -1.65
C ASN A 480 -21.27 -11.65 -0.44
N PRO A 481 -22.38 -11.26 0.22
CA PRO A 481 -22.90 -11.96 1.40
C PRO A 481 -23.19 -13.45 1.16
N GLU A 482 -23.73 -13.82 0.00
CA GLU A 482 -24.07 -15.21 -0.33
C GLU A 482 -22.83 -16.08 -0.47
N LEU A 483 -21.76 -15.53 -1.04
CA LEU A 483 -20.49 -16.25 -1.18
C LEU A 483 -19.71 -16.27 0.14
N ARG A 484 -19.81 -15.23 0.97
CA ARG A 484 -19.20 -15.19 2.31
C ARG A 484 -19.78 -16.27 3.23
N ARG A 485 -21.07 -16.61 3.11
CA ARG A 485 -21.67 -17.74 3.85
C ARG A 485 -21.01 -19.09 3.55
N LYS A 486 -20.28 -19.23 2.44
CA LYS A 486 -19.53 -20.44 2.07
C LYS A 486 -18.15 -20.51 2.73
N PHE A 487 -17.74 -19.50 3.49
CA PHE A 487 -16.49 -19.53 4.23
C PHE A 487 -16.57 -20.59 5.35
N ALA A 488 -15.68 -21.58 5.27
CA ALA A 488 -15.58 -22.68 6.22
C ALA A 488 -14.19 -22.76 6.89
N GLY A 489 -13.44 -21.66 6.87
CA GLY A 489 -12.12 -21.59 7.48
C GLY A 489 -12.19 -21.44 9.00
N ASP A 490 -11.26 -22.10 9.70
CA ASP A 490 -11.10 -22.01 11.16
C ASP A 490 -9.73 -21.37 11.47
N PRO A 491 -9.63 -20.40 12.39
CA PRO A 491 -8.36 -19.87 12.88
C PRO A 491 -7.34 -20.97 13.28
N GLN A 492 -7.81 -22.09 13.82
CA GLN A 492 -6.98 -23.22 14.21
C GLN A 492 -6.20 -23.83 13.03
N HIS A 493 -6.74 -23.78 11.81
CA HIS A 493 -6.02 -24.27 10.63
C HIS A 493 -4.76 -23.44 10.36
N VAL A 494 -4.82 -22.12 10.58
CA VAL A 494 -3.67 -21.22 10.43
C VAL A 494 -2.70 -21.40 11.59
N VAL A 495 -3.20 -21.60 12.82
CA VAL A 495 -2.35 -21.97 13.98
C VAL A 495 -1.55 -23.23 13.69
N ASN A 496 -2.21 -24.28 13.16
CA ASN A 496 -1.57 -25.54 12.80
C ASN A 496 -0.50 -25.31 11.73
N PHE A 497 -0.81 -24.57 10.67
CA PHE A 497 0.16 -24.22 9.63
C PHE A 497 1.41 -23.55 10.19
N MET A 498 1.26 -22.50 11.02
CA MET A 498 2.39 -21.78 11.59
C MET A 498 3.22 -22.67 12.52
N ARG A 499 2.58 -23.55 13.30
CA ARG A 499 3.27 -24.53 14.15
C ARG A 499 4.03 -25.57 13.35
N PHE A 500 3.49 -26.03 12.21
CA PHE A 500 4.20 -26.95 11.33
C PHE A 500 5.44 -26.31 10.71
N ILE A 501 5.33 -25.06 10.24
CA ILE A 501 6.46 -24.28 9.74
C ILE A 501 7.53 -24.16 10.83
N ALA A 502 7.15 -23.73 12.04
CA ALA A 502 8.08 -23.60 13.15
C ALA A 502 8.74 -24.94 13.52
N GLN A 503 7.99 -26.04 13.54
CA GLN A 503 8.53 -27.35 13.84
C GLN A 503 9.53 -27.83 12.77
N GLU A 504 9.25 -27.61 11.49
CA GLU A 504 10.19 -27.92 10.41
C GLU A 504 11.45 -27.03 10.49
N VAL A 505 11.29 -25.76 10.86
CA VAL A 505 12.43 -24.86 11.11
C VAL A 505 13.30 -25.40 12.23
N ARG A 506 12.73 -25.87 13.35
CA ARG A 506 13.50 -26.46 14.47
C ARG A 506 14.28 -27.71 14.03
N GLU A 507 13.66 -28.59 13.25
CA GLU A 507 14.33 -29.79 12.71
C GLU A 507 15.52 -29.43 11.84
N LEU A 508 15.39 -28.41 10.99
CA LEU A 508 16.47 -27.95 10.12
C LEU A 508 17.55 -27.19 10.90
N MET A 509 17.18 -26.38 11.90
CA MET A 509 18.11 -25.74 12.83
C MET A 509 18.99 -26.75 13.55
N ALA A 510 18.39 -27.82 14.06
CA ALA A 510 19.09 -28.92 14.72
C ALA A 510 20.15 -29.54 13.81
N GLN A 511 19.79 -29.87 12.56
CA GLN A 511 20.70 -30.44 11.56
C GLN A 511 21.80 -29.46 11.12
N LEU A 512 21.51 -28.16 11.11
CA LEU A 512 22.47 -27.11 10.80
C LEU A 512 23.39 -26.76 11.99
N GLY A 513 23.09 -27.28 13.19
CA GLY A 513 23.88 -27.09 14.41
C GLY A 513 23.60 -25.78 15.15
N PHE A 514 22.41 -25.21 15.01
CA PHE A 514 22.00 -23.94 15.65
C PHE A 514 20.92 -24.15 16.70
N ARG A 515 21.02 -23.43 17.82
CA ARG A 515 20.04 -23.49 18.92
C ARG A 515 19.01 -22.38 18.85
N THR A 516 19.39 -21.24 18.28
CA THR A 516 18.53 -20.07 18.12
C THR A 516 18.57 -19.55 16.69
N LEU A 517 17.49 -18.91 16.24
CA LEU A 517 17.37 -18.38 14.89
C LEU A 517 18.37 -17.23 14.67
N GLU A 518 18.65 -16.42 15.69
CA GLU A 518 19.69 -15.39 15.64
C GLU A 518 21.07 -15.92 15.26
N GLU A 519 21.44 -17.13 15.68
CA GLU A 519 22.72 -17.74 15.32
C GLU A 519 22.82 -18.03 13.81
N MET A 520 21.67 -18.20 13.14
CA MET A 520 21.59 -18.45 11.69
C MET A 520 21.64 -17.18 10.86
N VAL A 521 21.26 -16.03 11.41
CA VAL A 521 21.04 -14.81 10.62
C VAL A 521 22.33 -14.42 9.88
N GLY A 522 22.28 -14.46 8.54
CA GLY A 522 23.42 -14.15 7.68
C GLY A 522 24.52 -15.23 7.63
N ARG A 523 24.24 -16.47 8.04
CA ARG A 523 25.18 -17.61 7.92
C ARG A 523 25.15 -18.24 6.53
N THR A 524 25.46 -17.46 5.50
CA THR A 524 25.47 -17.95 4.11
C THR A 524 26.48 -19.06 3.86
N ASP A 525 27.47 -19.25 4.76
CA ASP A 525 28.38 -20.40 4.77
C ASP A 525 27.69 -21.77 4.93
N ARG A 526 26.42 -21.76 5.35
CA ARG A 526 25.54 -22.93 5.44
C ARG A 526 24.67 -23.13 4.20
N LEU A 527 24.88 -22.35 3.15
CA LEU A 527 24.26 -22.50 1.85
C LEU A 527 25.33 -22.82 0.81
N LYS A 528 25.01 -23.70 -0.14
CA LYS A 528 25.78 -23.87 -1.38
C LYS A 528 24.85 -24.00 -2.57
N VAL A 529 25.36 -23.72 -3.77
CA VAL A 529 24.62 -23.96 -5.01
C VAL A 529 24.62 -25.46 -5.28
N ARG A 530 23.48 -25.99 -5.70
CA ARG A 530 23.31 -27.40 -6.06
C ARG A 530 24.25 -27.79 -7.20
N GLU A 531 24.89 -28.94 -7.06
CA GLU A 531 25.81 -29.50 -8.06
C GLU A 531 25.08 -30.25 -9.19
N ASP A 532 23.82 -30.63 -8.99
CA ASP A 532 23.03 -31.46 -9.90
C ASP A 532 22.14 -30.66 -10.88
N ILE A 533 22.43 -29.38 -11.12
CA ILE A 533 21.66 -28.52 -12.04
C ILE A 533 21.96 -28.91 -13.50
N GLN A 534 21.15 -29.81 -14.07
CA GLN A 534 21.30 -30.29 -15.45
C GLN A 534 20.49 -29.48 -16.48
N HIS A 535 19.64 -28.54 -16.03
CA HIS A 535 18.80 -27.77 -16.95
C HIS A 535 19.66 -26.86 -17.85
N TRP A 536 19.49 -27.01 -19.17
CA TRP A 536 20.35 -26.40 -20.19
C TRP A 536 20.47 -24.88 -20.11
N LYS A 537 19.46 -24.17 -19.59
CA LYS A 537 19.54 -22.72 -19.32
C LYS A 537 20.02 -22.39 -17.90
N ALA A 538 19.57 -23.14 -16.89
CA ALA A 538 19.73 -22.75 -15.49
C ALA A 538 21.15 -23.00 -14.96
N LYS A 539 21.88 -23.95 -15.57
CA LYS A 539 23.28 -24.24 -15.23
C LYS A 539 24.25 -23.07 -15.44
N HIS A 540 23.81 -22.01 -16.11
CA HIS A 540 24.61 -20.82 -16.40
C HIS A 540 24.42 -19.69 -15.37
N LEU A 541 23.55 -19.87 -14.37
CA LEU A 541 23.35 -18.89 -13.31
C LEU A 541 24.52 -18.93 -12.31
N ASP A 542 24.99 -17.75 -11.90
CA ASP A 542 25.95 -17.58 -10.81
C ASP A 542 25.28 -16.93 -9.59
N LEU A 543 25.16 -17.68 -8.50
CA LEU A 543 24.58 -17.20 -7.24
C LEU A 543 25.64 -16.79 -6.21
N SER A 544 26.92 -16.74 -6.59
CA SER A 544 28.03 -16.42 -5.69
C SER A 544 27.85 -15.05 -5.01
N ALA A 545 27.32 -14.05 -5.73
CA ALA A 545 27.06 -12.71 -5.21
C ALA A 545 26.02 -12.70 -4.08
N ILE A 546 25.01 -13.57 -4.15
CA ILE A 546 23.97 -13.72 -3.12
C ILE A 546 24.56 -14.35 -1.85
N LEU A 547 25.48 -15.32 -2.02
CA LEU A 547 26.09 -16.06 -0.93
C LEU A 547 27.30 -15.35 -0.29
N LYS A 548 27.80 -14.29 -0.92
CA LYS A 548 28.95 -13.53 -0.43
C LYS A 548 28.60 -12.79 0.86
N MET A 549 29.43 -12.96 1.88
CA MET A 549 29.39 -12.12 3.08
C MET A 549 30.42 -10.99 2.95
N PRO A 550 30.04 -9.75 3.29
CA PRO A 550 30.98 -8.64 3.28
C PRO A 550 31.94 -8.73 4.47
N ASP A 551 33.17 -8.24 4.27
CA ASP A 551 34.15 -8.07 5.34
C ASP A 551 33.74 -6.90 6.24
N ALA A 552 32.92 -7.20 7.27
CA ALA A 552 32.53 -6.25 8.30
C ALA A 552 33.29 -6.55 9.61
N PRO A 553 33.68 -5.52 10.40
CA PRO A 553 34.28 -5.74 11.71
C PRO A 553 33.41 -6.64 12.59
N ALA A 554 34.00 -7.52 13.38
CA ALA A 554 33.27 -8.43 14.27
C ALA A 554 32.38 -7.70 15.30
N THR A 555 32.63 -6.40 15.52
CA THR A 555 31.82 -5.51 16.36
C THR A 555 30.46 -5.17 15.74
N VAL A 556 30.28 -5.33 14.43
CA VAL A 556 28.99 -5.09 13.74
C VAL A 556 28.09 -6.32 13.90
N GLY A 557 26.95 -6.15 14.57
CA GLY A 557 25.96 -7.22 14.73
C GLY A 557 25.33 -7.63 13.39
N ARG A 558 25.13 -8.93 13.18
CA ARG A 558 24.47 -9.50 11.97
C ARG A 558 22.95 -9.43 12.00
N TYR A 559 22.40 -9.17 13.17
CA TYR A 559 20.97 -9.08 13.43
C TYR A 559 20.70 -7.92 14.39
N CYS A 560 19.43 -7.53 14.54
CA CYS A 560 19.03 -6.41 15.37
C CYS A 560 19.33 -6.69 16.85
N ARG A 561 20.13 -5.83 17.50
CA ARG A 561 20.55 -5.97 18.91
C ARG A 561 20.20 -4.77 19.77
N ARG A 562 19.88 -3.63 19.14
CA ARG A 562 19.53 -2.39 19.82
C ARG A 562 18.32 -1.75 19.18
N SER A 563 17.47 -1.17 20.01
CA SER A 563 16.34 -0.35 19.58
C SER A 563 16.80 0.98 19.01
N GLN A 564 16.00 1.56 18.11
CA GLN A 564 16.23 2.91 17.61
C GLN A 564 15.87 3.96 18.68
N ASP A 565 16.70 5.00 18.81
CA ASP A 565 16.32 6.22 19.53
C ASP A 565 15.54 7.13 18.57
N HIS A 566 14.25 7.30 18.85
CA HIS A 566 13.34 8.14 18.05
C HIS A 566 13.36 9.61 18.46
N GLY A 567 14.06 9.99 19.54
CA GLY A 567 14.19 11.38 19.99
C GLY A 567 12.90 12.00 20.53
N LEU A 568 11.93 11.17 20.96
CA LEU A 568 10.60 11.61 21.40
C LEU A 568 10.64 12.57 22.60
N GLU A 569 11.62 12.40 23.49
CA GLU A 569 11.81 13.26 24.66
C GLU A 569 12.13 14.72 24.31
N LYS A 570 12.59 14.97 23.08
CA LYS A 570 12.91 16.32 22.57
C LYS A 570 11.69 17.02 21.95
N THR A 571 10.56 16.33 21.79
CA THR A 571 9.33 16.91 21.21
C THR A 571 8.77 18.02 22.10
N LEU A 572 8.07 18.99 21.53
CA LEU A 572 7.33 19.99 22.31
C LEU A 572 6.25 19.32 23.18
N ASP A 573 5.60 18.29 22.63
CA ASP A 573 4.60 17.49 23.33
C ASP A 573 5.13 16.90 24.64
N TYR A 574 6.25 16.19 24.57
CA TYR A 574 6.83 15.52 25.74
C TYR A 574 7.34 16.52 26.77
N ARG A 575 8.05 17.56 26.32
CA ARG A 575 8.68 18.55 27.21
C ARG A 575 7.67 19.45 27.91
N VAL A 576 6.54 19.75 27.25
CA VAL A 576 5.62 20.80 27.70
C VAL A 576 4.16 20.34 27.68
N LEU A 577 3.63 19.93 26.52
CA LEU A 577 2.17 19.79 26.35
C LEU A 577 1.56 18.68 27.22
N LEU A 578 2.24 17.55 27.41
CA LEU A 578 1.70 16.44 28.19
C LEU A 578 1.50 16.81 29.66
N GLU A 579 2.46 17.49 30.27
CA GLU A 579 2.36 17.94 31.66
C GLU A 579 1.34 19.08 31.80
N LEU A 580 1.40 20.06 30.91
CA LEU A 580 0.47 21.19 30.87
C LEU A 580 -0.99 20.74 30.74
N CYS A 581 -1.25 19.73 29.91
CA CYS A 581 -2.58 19.21 29.64
C CYS A 581 -2.97 18.03 30.55
N ARG A 582 -2.17 17.68 31.57
CA ARG A 582 -2.50 16.61 32.52
C ARG A 582 -3.91 16.75 33.13
N PRO A 583 -4.38 17.95 33.55
CA PRO A 583 -5.74 18.12 34.07
C PRO A 583 -6.84 17.68 33.10
N ALA A 584 -6.67 17.95 31.80
CA ALA A 584 -7.61 17.51 30.76
C ALA A 584 -7.54 15.99 30.54
N LEU A 585 -6.33 15.42 30.54
CA LEU A 585 -6.10 13.99 30.33
C LEU A 585 -6.62 13.12 31.47
N GLU A 586 -6.58 13.59 32.70
CA GLU A 586 -6.95 12.82 33.90
C GLU A 586 -8.38 13.10 34.36
N HIS A 587 -8.80 14.36 34.29
CA HIS A 587 -10.04 14.81 34.90
C HIS A 587 -11.01 15.48 33.93
N ARG A 588 -10.69 15.53 32.63
CA ARG A 588 -11.49 16.21 31.59
C ARG A 588 -11.73 17.69 31.90
N VAL A 589 -10.82 18.32 32.65
CA VAL A 589 -10.88 19.75 32.97
C VAL A 589 -10.39 20.55 31.77
N PRO A 590 -11.10 21.61 31.34
CA PRO A 590 -10.65 22.45 30.25
C PRO A 590 -9.28 23.09 30.52
N VAL A 591 -8.39 23.07 29.53
CA VAL A 591 -7.06 23.66 29.57
C VAL A 591 -6.93 24.68 28.45
N VAL A 592 -6.42 25.86 28.78
CA VAL A 592 -6.13 26.94 27.84
C VAL A 592 -4.71 27.45 28.08
N ALA A 593 -3.90 27.53 27.04
CA ALA A 593 -2.52 28.03 27.16
C ALA A 593 -1.99 28.64 25.86
N THR A 594 -1.01 29.54 25.99
CA THR A 594 -0.28 30.16 24.87
C THR A 594 1.19 29.77 24.93
N LEU A 595 1.78 29.40 23.79
CA LEU A 595 3.10 28.80 23.69
C LEU A 595 3.84 29.27 22.42
N PRO A 596 5.15 29.51 22.46
CA PRO A 596 5.92 29.73 21.25
C PRO A 596 6.08 28.43 20.44
N VAL A 597 6.13 28.54 19.11
CA VAL A 597 6.46 27.41 18.21
C VAL A 597 7.52 27.82 17.20
N ARG A 598 8.39 26.88 16.82
CA ARG A 598 9.42 27.07 15.79
C ARG A 598 9.35 25.98 14.73
N ASN A 599 9.96 26.24 13.57
CA ASN A 599 9.98 25.28 12.46
C ASN A 599 10.67 23.94 12.80
N THR A 600 11.50 23.93 13.85
CA THR A 600 12.13 22.73 14.41
C THR A 600 11.17 21.89 15.26
N ASP A 601 10.09 22.47 15.77
CA ASP A 601 9.04 21.77 16.53
C ASP A 601 8.08 21.11 15.53
N ARG A 602 8.31 19.82 15.29
CA ARG A 602 7.57 18.98 14.33
C ARG A 602 6.57 18.10 15.04
N ALA A 603 5.50 17.71 14.33
CA ALA A 603 4.42 16.86 14.85
C ALA A 603 3.79 17.37 16.17
N VAL A 604 3.70 18.69 16.32
CA VAL A 604 3.19 19.32 17.54
C VAL A 604 1.74 18.90 17.78
N GLY A 605 1.47 18.41 18.99
CA GLY A 605 0.16 17.96 19.45
C GLY A 605 -0.17 16.50 19.14
N THR A 606 0.60 15.84 18.27
CA THR A 606 0.31 14.46 17.86
C THR A 606 0.42 13.47 19.01
N MET A 607 1.42 13.64 19.90
CA MET A 607 1.59 12.75 21.06
C MET A 607 0.56 13.06 22.15
N LEU A 608 0.21 14.34 22.35
CA LEU A 608 -0.91 14.73 23.20
C LEU A 608 -2.23 14.09 22.70
N GLY A 609 -2.49 14.17 21.39
CA GLY A 609 -3.65 13.55 20.75
C GLY A 609 -3.69 12.04 20.96
N SER A 610 -2.54 11.36 20.81
CA SER A 610 -2.40 9.93 21.11
C SER A 610 -2.82 9.58 22.55
N ARG A 611 -2.42 10.40 23.54
CA ARG A 611 -2.78 10.18 24.95
C ARG A 611 -4.27 10.40 25.20
N VAL A 612 -4.89 11.37 24.53
CA VAL A 612 -6.36 11.55 24.57
C VAL A 612 -7.07 10.34 23.99
N THR A 613 -6.68 9.90 22.79
CA THR A 613 -7.33 8.77 22.12
C THR A 613 -7.15 7.45 22.86
N ARG A 614 -5.97 7.19 23.47
CA ARG A 614 -5.77 5.98 24.27
C ARG A 614 -6.70 5.90 25.48
N ARG A 615 -7.03 7.05 26.09
CA ARG A 615 -7.88 7.11 27.28
C ARG A 615 -9.37 7.10 26.94
N TYR A 616 -9.76 7.73 25.84
CA TYR A 616 -11.16 8.01 25.53
C TYR A 616 -11.66 7.41 24.20
N GLY A 617 -10.81 6.69 23.47
CA GLY A 617 -11.12 6.12 22.16
C GLY A 617 -11.38 7.19 21.10
N GLY A 618 -12.08 6.79 20.03
CA GLY A 618 -12.47 7.69 18.93
C GLY A 618 -13.44 8.81 19.34
N ALA A 619 -14.12 8.68 20.48
CA ALA A 619 -15.00 9.74 21.00
C ALA A 619 -14.22 10.98 21.47
N GLY A 620 -12.95 10.81 21.87
CA GLY A 620 -12.08 11.89 22.33
C GLY A 620 -12.61 12.60 23.57
N LEU A 621 -12.36 13.91 23.65
CA LEU A 621 -12.87 14.80 24.68
C LEU A 621 -14.02 15.66 24.13
N PRO A 622 -14.86 16.28 24.99
CA PRO A 622 -15.76 17.34 24.56
C PRO A 622 -15.00 18.43 23.77
N ASP A 623 -15.69 19.06 22.82
CA ASP A 623 -15.07 20.08 21.96
C ASP A 623 -14.44 21.20 22.80
N ASP A 624 -13.27 21.66 22.35
CA ASP A 624 -12.54 22.77 22.97
C ASP A 624 -12.09 22.53 24.42
N THR A 625 -12.06 21.27 24.89
CA THR A 625 -11.52 20.92 26.22
C THR A 625 -10.05 21.32 26.31
N ILE A 626 -9.25 21.11 25.26
CA ILE A 626 -7.87 21.57 25.20
C ILE A 626 -7.76 22.63 24.10
N ARG A 627 -7.54 23.89 24.48
CA ARG A 627 -7.30 25.01 23.56
C ARG A 627 -5.88 25.52 23.71
N LEU A 628 -5.07 25.33 22.67
CA LEU A 628 -3.68 25.78 22.67
C LEU A 628 -3.48 26.86 21.60
N TYR A 629 -2.91 27.99 22.01
CA TYR A 629 -2.52 29.08 21.15
C TYR A 629 -1.00 28.99 20.93
N PHE A 630 -0.59 29.00 19.68
CA PHE A 630 0.81 28.92 19.27
C PHE A 630 1.20 30.21 18.54
N GLU A 631 2.37 30.74 18.86
CA GLU A 631 2.92 31.94 18.23
C GLU A 631 4.26 31.61 17.55
N GLY A 632 4.36 31.87 16.24
CA GLY A 632 5.57 31.65 15.45
C GLY A 632 5.33 30.77 14.22
N SER A 633 6.38 30.12 13.73
CA SER A 633 6.34 29.29 12.51
C SER A 633 6.36 27.82 12.90
N ALA A 634 5.31 27.06 12.61
CA ALA A 634 5.24 25.64 12.97
C ALA A 634 6.01 24.74 11.99
N GLY A 635 6.69 23.72 12.53
CA GLY A 635 7.37 22.71 11.71
C GLY A 635 6.41 21.76 11.00
N GLN A 636 6.98 20.79 10.29
CA GLN A 636 6.22 19.77 9.56
C GLN A 636 5.22 19.03 10.46
N SER A 637 4.06 18.69 9.91
CA SER A 637 3.03 17.87 10.56
C SER A 637 2.38 18.50 11.80
N PHE A 638 2.29 19.83 11.85
CA PHE A 638 1.58 20.54 12.93
C PHE A 638 0.12 20.06 13.06
N GLY A 639 -0.28 19.60 14.25
CA GLY A 639 -1.62 19.08 14.50
C GLY A 639 -1.93 17.76 13.80
N ALA A 640 -0.93 16.96 13.41
CA ALA A 640 -1.17 15.66 12.79
C ALA A 640 -1.89 14.70 13.75
N PHE A 641 -2.91 14.00 13.23
CA PHE A 641 -3.71 12.98 13.92
C PHE A 641 -4.40 13.44 15.22
N ILE A 642 -4.60 14.74 15.44
CA ILE A 642 -5.25 15.18 16.68
C ILE A 642 -6.74 14.78 16.71
N PRO A 643 -7.24 14.23 17.83
CA PRO A 643 -8.62 13.80 17.97
C PRO A 643 -9.55 14.94 18.37
N ARG A 644 -10.86 14.63 18.44
CA ARG A 644 -11.88 15.51 18.99
C ARG A 644 -11.52 16.02 20.39
N GLY A 645 -11.78 17.30 20.63
CA GLY A 645 -11.55 18.01 21.88
C GLY A 645 -10.23 18.78 21.97
N LEU A 646 -9.35 18.64 20.96
CA LEU A 646 -8.17 19.51 20.78
C LEU A 646 -8.49 20.60 19.76
N THR A 647 -8.18 21.84 20.12
CA THR A 647 -8.33 23.02 19.26
C THR A 647 -7.04 23.84 19.29
N PHE A 648 -6.38 23.95 18.14
CA PHE A 648 -5.11 24.66 18.01
C PHE A 648 -5.31 25.95 17.23
N TYR A 649 -4.85 27.05 17.81
CA TYR A 649 -4.71 28.33 17.13
C TYR A 649 -3.23 28.55 16.86
N LEU A 650 -2.88 28.95 15.64
CA LEU A 650 -1.53 29.32 15.24
C LEU A 650 -1.54 30.73 14.66
N GLU A 651 -0.99 31.66 15.43
CA GLU A 651 -0.69 33.02 14.99
C GLU A 651 0.71 33.03 14.38
N GLY A 652 0.78 33.00 13.04
CA GLY A 652 2.02 32.79 12.31
C GLY A 652 1.81 32.00 11.01
N ASP A 653 2.73 31.09 10.72
CA ASP A 653 2.76 30.26 9.52
C ASP A 653 3.05 28.79 9.86
N ALA A 654 2.78 27.86 8.93
CA ALA A 654 3.11 26.44 9.09
C ALA A 654 3.77 25.86 7.84
N ASN A 655 4.64 24.88 8.05
CA ASN A 655 5.22 24.09 6.95
C ASN A 655 4.21 23.05 6.41
N ASP A 656 4.68 22.08 5.62
CA ASP A 656 3.87 21.03 5.02
C ASP A 656 3.15 20.13 6.05
N TYR A 657 2.16 19.38 5.56
CA TYR A 657 1.44 18.35 6.31
C TYR A 657 0.62 18.84 7.50
N LEU A 658 0.27 20.13 7.54
CA LEU A 658 -0.65 20.65 8.56
C LEU A 658 -1.94 19.81 8.62
N GLY A 659 -2.29 19.35 9.83
CA GLY A 659 -3.48 18.53 10.04
C GLY A 659 -3.48 17.20 9.29
N LYS A 660 -2.30 16.66 8.94
CA LYS A 660 -2.16 15.31 8.36
C LYS A 660 -2.94 14.28 9.19
N GLY A 661 -3.83 13.54 8.54
CA GLY A 661 -4.69 12.56 9.20
C GLY A 661 -5.57 13.12 10.32
N LEU A 662 -5.99 14.39 10.24
CA LEU A 662 -6.87 15.03 11.24
C LEU A 662 -8.03 14.09 11.60
N SER A 663 -8.23 13.87 12.91
CA SER A 663 -9.08 12.82 13.46
C SER A 663 -10.16 13.36 14.41
N GLY A 664 -10.61 14.59 14.18
CA GLY A 664 -11.72 15.24 14.89
C GLY A 664 -11.36 16.56 15.56
N GLY A 665 -10.08 16.91 15.66
CA GLY A 665 -9.65 18.19 16.25
C GLY A 665 -9.91 19.39 15.34
N LYS A 666 -9.66 20.60 15.87
CA LYS A 666 -9.77 21.86 15.13
C LYS A 666 -8.40 22.53 14.99
N ILE A 667 -8.07 23.03 13.80
CA ILE A 667 -6.84 23.78 13.54
C ILE A 667 -7.19 25.12 12.90
N ILE A 668 -6.72 26.20 13.50
CA ILE A 668 -6.95 27.57 13.06
C ILE A 668 -5.59 28.21 12.82
N VAL A 669 -5.34 28.75 11.63
CA VAL A 669 -4.08 29.42 11.28
C VAL A 669 -4.37 30.80 10.71
N TYR A 670 -3.70 31.82 11.25
CA TYR A 670 -3.84 33.20 10.79
C TYR A 670 -2.53 33.99 10.93
N PRO A 671 -2.32 35.02 10.10
CA PRO A 671 -1.13 35.85 10.17
C PRO A 671 -1.01 36.58 11.52
N PRO A 672 0.21 36.90 11.98
CA PRO A 672 0.43 37.71 13.17
C PRO A 672 -0.26 39.07 13.12
N ALA A 673 -0.73 39.54 14.26
CA ALA A 673 -1.31 40.87 14.39
C ALA A 673 -0.33 41.95 13.90
N GLY A 674 -0.81 42.83 13.02
CA GLY A 674 0.01 43.88 12.41
C GLY A 674 0.69 43.49 11.09
N SER A 675 0.50 42.26 10.60
CA SER A 675 0.88 41.87 9.24
C SER A 675 0.26 42.81 8.20
N ARG A 676 1.07 43.29 7.25
CA ARG A 676 0.66 44.30 6.24
C ARG A 676 0.34 43.72 4.87
N PHE A 677 0.65 42.45 4.65
CA PHE A 677 0.37 41.77 3.39
C PHE A 677 -1.09 41.30 3.33
N ALA A 678 -1.63 41.16 2.12
CA ALA A 678 -2.94 40.55 1.91
C ALA A 678 -2.83 39.03 2.12
N ALA A 679 -3.53 38.51 3.12
CA ALA A 679 -3.45 37.10 3.49
C ALA A 679 -3.88 36.18 2.33
N ASP A 680 -4.93 36.57 1.60
CA ASP A 680 -5.50 35.87 0.44
C ASP A 680 -4.58 35.82 -0.80
N GLU A 681 -3.43 36.49 -0.75
CA GLU A 681 -2.41 36.49 -1.82
C GLU A 681 -1.08 35.87 -1.40
N ASN A 682 -0.95 35.42 -0.15
CA ASN A 682 0.33 34.95 0.41
C ASN A 682 0.21 33.54 0.97
N ILE A 683 1.26 32.73 0.76
CA ILE A 683 1.34 31.38 1.31
C ILE A 683 1.48 31.46 2.82
N LEU A 684 0.56 30.83 3.54
CA LEU A 684 0.57 30.73 5.00
C LEU A 684 0.87 29.32 5.49
N ILE A 685 0.45 28.30 4.72
CA ILE A 685 0.71 26.91 5.03
C ILE A 685 1.33 26.18 3.85
N GLY A 686 2.18 25.18 4.13
CA GLY A 686 2.85 24.38 3.12
C GLY A 686 1.93 23.43 2.34
N ASN A 687 2.56 22.44 1.71
CA ASN A 687 1.92 21.47 0.83
C ASN A 687 1.23 20.35 1.62
N VAL A 688 0.33 19.64 0.93
CA VAL A 688 -0.23 18.35 1.36
C VAL A 688 -0.92 18.44 2.74
N ALA A 689 -1.48 19.60 3.06
CA ALA A 689 -2.25 19.80 4.27
C ALA A 689 -3.54 18.97 4.25
N LEU A 690 -3.93 18.46 5.42
CA LEU A 690 -5.11 17.62 5.64
C LEU A 690 -5.08 16.28 4.89
N TYR A 691 -3.89 15.79 4.57
CA TYR A 691 -3.71 14.51 3.89
C TYR A 691 -4.41 13.37 4.64
N GLY A 692 -5.40 12.75 4.00
CA GLY A 692 -6.06 11.57 4.57
C GLY A 692 -6.89 11.86 5.82
N ALA A 693 -7.28 13.11 6.06
CA ALA A 693 -8.09 13.46 7.23
C ALA A 693 -9.41 12.69 7.28
N THR A 694 -9.83 12.21 8.45
CA THR A 694 -11.09 11.43 8.63
C THR A 694 -12.07 12.11 9.58
N GLY A 695 -11.85 13.38 9.89
CA GLY A 695 -12.80 14.26 10.59
C GLY A 695 -12.10 15.42 11.29
N GLY A 696 -12.82 16.50 11.59
CA GLY A 696 -12.29 17.71 12.22
C GLY A 696 -12.47 18.96 11.36
N GLU A 697 -11.98 20.09 11.84
CA GLU A 697 -12.16 21.40 11.20
C GLU A 697 -10.82 22.12 11.00
N ALA A 698 -10.66 22.81 9.87
CA ALA A 698 -9.48 23.61 9.57
C ALA A 698 -9.86 24.97 8.99
N TYR A 699 -9.32 26.05 9.55
CA TYR A 699 -9.60 27.43 9.14
C TYR A 699 -8.28 28.17 8.89
N ILE A 700 -7.99 28.50 7.63
CA ILE A 700 -6.67 28.97 7.19
C ILE A 700 -6.82 30.32 6.51
N CYS A 701 -6.38 31.39 7.20
CA CYS A 701 -6.45 32.77 6.69
C CYS A 701 -5.23 33.06 5.81
N GLY A 702 -5.17 32.40 4.66
CA GLY A 702 -4.16 32.60 3.64
C GLY A 702 -4.14 31.50 2.57
N VAL A 703 -3.10 31.48 1.75
CA VAL A 703 -2.93 30.50 0.66
C VAL A 703 -2.24 29.24 1.17
N ALA A 704 -2.78 28.07 0.83
CA ALA A 704 -2.12 26.78 1.03
C ALA A 704 -1.30 26.38 -0.20
N GLY A 705 -0.26 25.58 0.02
CA GLY A 705 0.55 25.00 -1.05
C GLY A 705 -0.20 23.99 -1.94
N GLU A 706 0.57 23.14 -2.62
CA GLU A 706 0.04 22.09 -3.49
C GLU A 706 -0.69 20.99 -2.70
N ARG A 707 -1.62 20.28 -3.36
CA ARG A 707 -2.29 19.08 -2.82
C ARG A 707 -3.03 19.32 -1.51
N PHE A 708 -3.55 20.52 -1.31
CA PHE A 708 -4.44 20.82 -0.21
C PHE A 708 -5.64 19.86 -0.19
N CYS A 709 -5.94 19.26 0.97
CA CYS A 709 -7.01 18.26 1.13
C CYS A 709 -6.86 17.02 0.24
N VAL A 710 -5.64 16.66 -0.17
CA VAL A 710 -5.42 15.39 -0.88
C VAL A 710 -5.91 14.23 -0.03
N ARG A 711 -6.71 13.33 -0.62
CA ARG A 711 -7.31 12.20 0.10
C ARG A 711 -8.15 12.59 1.33
N ASN A 712 -8.67 13.83 1.43
CA ASN A 712 -9.58 14.18 2.52
C ASN A 712 -10.80 13.25 2.50
N SER A 713 -11.13 12.69 3.67
CA SER A 713 -12.14 11.66 3.88
C SER A 713 -13.23 12.11 4.87
N GLY A 714 -13.16 13.32 5.41
CA GLY A 714 -14.16 13.78 6.38
C GLY A 714 -13.93 15.13 7.06
N ALA A 715 -12.82 15.82 6.81
CA ALA A 715 -12.57 17.13 7.40
C ALA A 715 -13.34 18.25 6.69
N TYR A 716 -13.73 19.25 7.47
CA TYR A 716 -14.28 20.52 7.00
C TYR A 716 -13.17 21.56 6.98
N ALA A 717 -12.97 22.23 5.84
CA ALA A 717 -11.88 23.18 5.70
C ALA A 717 -12.32 24.46 5.00
N VAL A 718 -11.80 25.61 5.47
CA VAL A 718 -11.90 26.91 4.79
C VAL A 718 -10.50 27.47 4.59
N VAL A 719 -10.18 27.88 3.37
CA VAL A 719 -8.87 28.42 2.96
C VAL A 719 -9.05 29.55 1.95
N GLU A 720 -8.10 30.48 1.88
CA GLU A 720 -8.23 31.67 1.02
C GLU A 720 -7.57 31.53 -0.36
N GLY A 721 -6.84 30.45 -0.57
CA GLY A 721 -6.34 30.05 -1.88
C GLY A 721 -5.60 28.72 -1.78
N VAL A 722 -5.41 28.04 -2.91
CA VAL A 722 -4.69 26.75 -2.94
C VAL A 722 -3.81 26.65 -4.18
N GLY A 723 -2.69 25.93 -4.05
CA GLY A 723 -1.83 25.55 -5.17
C GLY A 723 -2.44 24.49 -6.09
N ASP A 724 -1.59 23.86 -6.89
CA ASP A 724 -1.98 22.80 -7.83
C ASP A 724 -2.51 21.56 -7.08
N HIS A 725 -3.38 20.79 -7.75
CA HIS A 725 -3.91 19.51 -7.24
C HIS A 725 -4.74 19.62 -5.95
N GLY A 726 -5.40 20.76 -5.71
CA GLY A 726 -6.35 20.88 -4.60
C GLY A 726 -7.48 19.84 -4.67
N CYS A 727 -7.84 19.25 -3.53
CA CYS A 727 -8.84 18.20 -3.38
C CYS A 727 -8.58 16.91 -4.21
N GLU A 728 -7.33 16.65 -4.59
CA GLU A 728 -6.95 15.44 -5.32
C GLU A 728 -7.34 14.18 -4.51
N TYR A 729 -7.99 13.21 -5.15
CA TYR A 729 -8.47 11.97 -4.53
C TYR A 729 -9.38 12.14 -3.30
N MET A 730 -9.99 13.31 -3.06
CA MET A 730 -10.90 13.50 -1.93
C MET A 730 -12.12 12.54 -2.03
N THR A 731 -12.50 11.92 -0.90
CA THR A 731 -13.60 10.95 -0.78
C THR A 731 -14.66 11.34 0.25
N GLY A 732 -14.47 12.43 0.99
CA GLY A 732 -15.41 12.93 1.97
C GLY A 732 -14.98 14.27 2.56
N GLY A 733 -15.87 14.92 3.32
CA GLY A 733 -15.64 16.25 3.89
C GLY A 733 -16.17 17.39 3.00
N HIS A 734 -16.02 18.62 3.50
CA HIS A 734 -16.43 19.84 2.81
C HIS A 734 -15.29 20.84 2.77
N VAL A 735 -14.97 21.38 1.60
CA VAL A 735 -13.85 22.33 1.44
C VAL A 735 -14.36 23.60 0.80
N VAL A 736 -14.14 24.75 1.44
CA VAL A 736 -14.44 26.08 0.91
C VAL A 736 -13.12 26.79 0.57
N VAL A 737 -12.98 27.23 -0.67
CA VAL A 737 -11.83 28.02 -1.15
C VAL A 737 -12.32 29.42 -1.50
N LEU A 738 -11.87 30.43 -0.74
CA LEU A 738 -12.29 31.83 -0.88
C LEU A 738 -11.46 32.63 -1.89
N GLY A 739 -10.66 31.96 -2.71
CA GLY A 739 -9.82 32.62 -3.70
C GLY A 739 -9.28 31.68 -4.76
N LYS A 740 -8.09 31.98 -5.30
CA LYS A 740 -7.54 31.30 -6.48
C LYS A 740 -7.16 29.84 -6.18
N THR A 741 -7.33 28.98 -7.19
CA THR A 741 -6.86 27.59 -7.18
C THR A 741 -5.74 27.37 -8.18
N GLY A 742 -4.92 26.33 -7.98
CA GLY A 742 -4.00 25.84 -9.00
C GLY A 742 -4.66 24.90 -10.02
N ARG A 743 -3.84 24.31 -10.88
CA ARG A 743 -4.25 23.39 -11.95
C ARG A 743 -4.67 22.03 -11.40
N ASN A 744 -5.40 21.28 -12.23
CA ASN A 744 -5.78 19.89 -11.97
C ASN A 744 -6.55 19.69 -10.65
N PHE A 745 -7.32 20.72 -10.24
CA PHE A 745 -8.17 20.66 -9.04
C PHE A 745 -9.19 19.51 -9.17
N ALA A 746 -9.45 18.82 -8.06
CA ALA A 746 -10.38 17.69 -7.94
C ALA A 746 -10.06 16.46 -8.82
N ALA A 747 -8.81 16.31 -9.27
CA ALA A 747 -8.39 15.09 -9.97
C ALA A 747 -8.57 13.84 -9.08
N GLY A 748 -9.28 12.83 -9.58
CA GLY A 748 -9.57 11.63 -8.81
C GLY A 748 -10.54 11.82 -7.62
N MET A 749 -11.13 13.00 -7.46
CA MET A 749 -12.11 13.28 -6.40
C MET A 749 -13.37 12.43 -6.63
N SER A 750 -13.68 11.57 -5.66
CA SER A 750 -14.72 10.54 -5.76
C SER A 750 -15.79 10.63 -4.67
N GLY A 751 -15.63 11.54 -3.71
CA GLY A 751 -16.64 11.86 -2.69
C GLY A 751 -16.31 13.14 -1.91
N GLY A 752 -17.29 13.65 -1.17
CA GLY A 752 -17.23 14.98 -0.55
C GLY A 752 -17.59 16.11 -1.52
N ILE A 753 -17.62 17.35 -1.03
CA ILE A 753 -18.02 18.53 -1.81
C ILE A 753 -16.98 19.64 -1.62
N ALA A 754 -16.62 20.32 -2.71
CA ALA A 754 -15.81 21.53 -2.63
C ALA A 754 -16.56 22.72 -3.24
N TYR A 755 -16.38 23.90 -2.64
CA TYR A 755 -16.97 25.17 -3.06
C TYR A 755 -15.84 26.16 -3.32
N VAL A 756 -15.77 26.68 -4.53
CA VAL A 756 -14.70 27.61 -4.94
C VAL A 756 -15.32 28.95 -5.30
N LEU A 757 -14.88 30.02 -4.66
CA LEU A 757 -15.26 31.38 -5.01
C LEU A 757 -14.52 31.80 -6.28
N ASP A 758 -15.19 31.73 -7.43
CA ASP A 758 -14.60 32.03 -8.74
C ASP A 758 -14.93 33.46 -9.18
N GLU A 759 -14.18 34.43 -8.66
CA GLU A 759 -14.38 35.85 -9.00
C GLU A 759 -13.98 36.19 -10.44
N SER A 760 -13.07 35.42 -11.05
CA SER A 760 -12.56 35.67 -12.40
C SER A 760 -13.26 34.87 -13.50
N GLY A 761 -14.06 33.85 -13.14
CA GLY A 761 -14.79 33.01 -14.09
C GLY A 761 -13.91 32.01 -14.84
N ASP A 762 -12.68 31.75 -14.38
CA ASP A 762 -11.69 30.91 -15.06
C ASP A 762 -11.37 29.61 -14.29
N PHE A 763 -12.03 29.35 -13.15
CA PHE A 763 -11.90 28.10 -12.40
C PHE A 763 -12.18 26.85 -13.25
N PRO A 764 -13.17 26.82 -14.17
CA PRO A 764 -13.42 25.64 -15.01
C PRO A 764 -12.22 25.18 -15.85
N ARG A 765 -11.29 26.09 -16.20
CA ARG A 765 -10.07 25.75 -16.95
C ARG A 765 -9.00 25.07 -16.08
N ARG A 766 -9.11 25.22 -14.76
CA ARG A 766 -8.17 24.71 -13.75
C ARG A 766 -8.66 23.43 -13.07
N CYS A 767 -9.96 23.12 -13.18
CA CYS A 767 -10.55 21.90 -12.67
C CYS A 767 -10.37 20.71 -13.63
N ASN A 768 -10.18 19.50 -13.09
CA ASN A 768 -10.17 18.27 -13.85
C ASN A 768 -11.60 17.69 -13.98
N PRO A 769 -12.22 17.66 -15.18
CA PRO A 769 -13.63 17.29 -15.33
C PRO A 769 -13.89 15.77 -15.41
N SER A 770 -12.85 14.93 -15.26
CA SER A 770 -12.97 13.48 -15.47
C SER A 770 -14.01 12.84 -14.56
N MET A 771 -13.96 13.14 -13.26
CA MET A 771 -14.81 12.50 -12.23
C MET A 771 -15.79 13.44 -11.52
N VAL A 772 -15.76 14.74 -11.83
CA VAL A 772 -16.61 15.75 -11.18
C VAL A 772 -17.45 16.54 -12.18
N TRP A 773 -18.56 17.08 -11.70
CA TRP A 773 -19.34 18.13 -12.34
C TRP A 773 -19.07 19.47 -11.65
N LEU A 774 -19.17 20.53 -12.44
CA LEU A 774 -19.18 21.90 -11.94
C LEU A 774 -20.62 22.39 -11.98
N GLU A 775 -21.14 22.72 -10.81
CA GLU A 775 -22.53 23.13 -10.61
C GLU A 775 -22.58 24.51 -9.95
N LYS A 776 -23.71 25.18 -10.05
CA LYS A 776 -23.96 26.39 -9.27
C LYS A 776 -24.37 26.01 -7.85
N LEU A 777 -24.07 26.88 -6.90
CA LEU A 777 -24.55 26.75 -5.53
C LEU A 777 -25.97 27.36 -5.43
N GLU A 778 -27.00 26.52 -5.57
CA GLU A 778 -28.41 26.94 -5.60
C GLU A 778 -29.25 26.35 -4.47
N ASP A 779 -28.81 25.24 -3.86
CA ASP A 779 -29.51 24.60 -2.76
C ASP A 779 -29.45 25.44 -1.47
N VAL A 780 -30.61 25.68 -0.85
CA VAL A 780 -30.73 26.61 0.29
C VAL A 780 -30.01 26.07 1.54
N GLU A 781 -30.03 24.76 1.78
CA GLU A 781 -29.37 24.15 2.93
C GLU A 781 -27.85 24.17 2.75
N GLU A 782 -27.37 23.88 1.54
CA GLU A 782 -25.95 23.98 1.21
C GLU A 782 -25.44 25.44 1.26
N ILE A 783 -26.23 26.41 0.78
CA ILE A 783 -25.89 27.84 0.87
C ILE A 783 -25.68 28.25 2.34
N GLU A 784 -26.59 27.85 3.22
CA GLU A 784 -26.48 28.14 4.66
C GLU A 784 -25.25 27.45 5.27
N GLN A 785 -24.96 26.20 4.88
CA GLN A 785 -23.77 25.50 5.35
C GLN A 785 -22.48 26.22 4.94
N VAL A 786 -22.36 26.65 3.68
CA VAL A 786 -21.20 27.41 3.20
C VAL A 786 -21.09 28.75 3.94
N HIS A 787 -22.21 29.45 4.11
CA HIS A 787 -22.25 30.70 4.88
C HIS A 787 -21.73 30.50 6.31
N GLN A 788 -22.18 29.46 7.02
CA GLN A 788 -21.72 29.12 8.37
C GLN A 788 -20.24 28.73 8.43
N MET A 789 -19.73 28.02 7.42
CA MET A 789 -18.30 27.70 7.34
C MET A 789 -17.46 28.97 7.23
N ILE A 790 -17.89 29.92 6.37
CA ILE A 790 -17.21 31.21 6.18
C ILE A 790 -17.35 32.10 7.41
N ALA A 791 -18.52 32.10 8.08
CA ALA A 791 -18.75 32.83 9.32
C ALA A 791 -17.80 32.35 10.43
N ARG A 792 -17.65 31.04 10.61
CA ARG A 792 -16.68 30.45 11.54
C ARG A 792 -15.25 30.79 11.15
N HIS A 793 -14.92 30.77 9.86
CA HIS A 793 -13.61 31.21 9.37
C HIS A 793 -13.33 32.66 9.76
N ALA A 794 -14.28 33.57 9.54
CA ALA A 794 -14.17 34.98 9.93
C ALA A 794 -14.05 35.17 11.44
N GLU A 795 -14.83 34.43 12.24
CA GLU A 795 -14.79 34.46 13.71
C GLU A 795 -13.43 34.02 14.25
N TYR A 796 -12.95 32.86 13.79
CA TYR A 796 -11.73 32.26 14.32
C TYR A 796 -10.45 32.94 13.84
N THR A 797 -10.42 33.41 12.59
CA THR A 797 -9.19 33.94 11.96
C THR A 797 -9.17 35.45 11.81
N ARG A 798 -10.30 36.13 12.03
CA ARG A 798 -10.47 37.57 11.74
C ARG A 798 -10.16 37.93 10.28
N SER A 799 -10.40 36.99 9.37
CA SER A 799 -10.14 37.17 7.93
C SER A 799 -10.95 38.33 7.34
N GLN A 800 -10.23 39.30 6.75
CA GLN A 800 -10.84 40.39 6.00
C GLN A 800 -11.50 39.90 4.70
N LYS A 801 -10.98 38.83 4.08
CA LYS A 801 -11.58 38.23 2.88
C LYS A 801 -12.93 37.61 3.22
N ALA A 802 -12.99 36.82 4.30
CA ALA A 802 -14.22 36.18 4.76
C ALA A 802 -15.27 37.22 5.15
N GLN A 803 -14.89 38.26 5.89
CA GLN A 803 -15.80 39.37 6.26
C GLN A 803 -16.37 40.04 5.01
N ARG A 804 -15.54 40.41 4.03
CA ARG A 804 -16.00 40.99 2.76
C ARG A 804 -16.98 40.08 2.01
N VAL A 805 -16.75 38.76 2.02
CA VAL A 805 -17.65 37.79 1.37
C VAL A 805 -19.01 37.75 2.08
N LEU A 806 -19.02 37.74 3.43
CA LEU A 806 -20.25 37.71 4.23
C LEU A 806 -21.05 39.02 4.12
N GLU A 807 -20.37 40.17 4.15
CA GLU A 807 -21.00 41.49 4.00
C GLU A 807 -21.67 41.67 2.62
N ASN A 808 -21.13 41.02 1.58
CA ASN A 808 -21.63 41.07 0.21
C ASN A 808 -22.27 39.73 -0.23
N TRP A 809 -22.79 38.95 0.71
CA TRP A 809 -23.22 37.56 0.46
C TRP A 809 -24.21 37.42 -0.70
N GLY A 810 -25.17 38.33 -0.82
CA GLY A 810 -26.20 38.30 -1.88
C GLY A 810 -25.62 38.36 -3.30
N GLU A 811 -24.46 39.00 -3.49
CA GLU A 811 -23.74 38.99 -4.77
C GLU A 811 -22.76 37.81 -4.85
N MET A 812 -22.04 37.53 -3.76
CA MET A 812 -20.94 36.58 -3.74
C MET A 812 -21.40 35.12 -3.86
N VAL A 813 -22.58 34.78 -3.32
CA VAL A 813 -23.12 33.40 -3.37
C VAL A 813 -23.24 32.88 -4.81
N GLY A 814 -23.64 33.74 -5.76
CA GLY A 814 -23.77 33.39 -7.17
C GLY A 814 -22.45 33.17 -7.91
N ARG A 815 -21.31 33.51 -7.28
CA ARG A 815 -19.96 33.32 -7.82
C ARG A 815 -19.29 32.03 -7.31
N PHE A 816 -19.92 31.31 -6.39
CA PHE A 816 -19.42 30.01 -5.97
C PHE A 816 -19.68 28.94 -7.03
N VAL A 817 -18.64 28.18 -7.34
CA VAL A 817 -18.71 26.96 -8.13
C VAL A 817 -18.69 25.77 -7.19
N LYS A 818 -19.74 24.95 -7.23
CA LYS A 818 -19.82 23.66 -6.55
C LYS A 818 -19.11 22.61 -7.39
N VAL A 819 -18.17 21.91 -6.79
CA VAL A 819 -17.46 20.77 -7.39
C VAL A 819 -18.04 19.49 -6.79
N MET A 820 -18.75 18.72 -7.62
CA MET A 820 -19.55 17.59 -7.20
C MET A 820 -19.11 16.30 -7.90
N PRO A 821 -18.62 15.28 -7.20
CA PRO A 821 -18.24 14.00 -7.82
C PRO A 821 -19.45 13.28 -8.41
N LYS A 822 -19.32 12.82 -9.66
CA LYS A 822 -20.42 12.24 -10.45
C LYS A 822 -21.01 11.02 -9.76
N ASP A 823 -20.14 10.13 -9.33
CA ASP A 823 -20.53 8.85 -8.74
C ASP A 823 -21.12 9.04 -7.34
N PHE A 824 -20.58 9.98 -6.57
CA PHE A 824 -21.09 10.36 -5.26
C PHE A 824 -22.50 10.94 -5.36
N LYS A 825 -22.73 11.90 -6.27
CA LYS A 825 -24.05 12.50 -6.49
C LYS A 825 -25.11 11.44 -6.83
N ARG A 826 -24.80 10.52 -7.75
CA ARG A 826 -25.72 9.42 -8.10
C ARG A 826 -26.08 8.55 -6.90
N VAL A 827 -25.11 8.26 -6.03
CA VAL A 827 -25.36 7.49 -4.79
C VAL A 827 -26.29 8.28 -3.87
N LEU A 828 -26.02 9.57 -3.64
CA LEU A 828 -26.85 10.42 -2.79
C LEU A 828 -28.30 10.52 -3.29
N GLU A 829 -28.49 10.85 -4.57
CA GLU A 829 -29.82 10.95 -5.20
C GLU A 829 -30.59 9.62 -5.11
N THR A 830 -29.89 8.50 -5.29
CA THR A 830 -30.51 7.18 -5.18
C THR A 830 -30.91 6.89 -3.74
N VAL A 831 -30.06 7.19 -2.76
CA VAL A 831 -30.35 7.02 -1.34
C VAL A 831 -31.54 7.88 -0.93
N GLU A 832 -31.59 9.15 -1.31
CA GLU A 832 -32.71 10.05 -1.03
C GLU A 832 -34.02 9.52 -1.60
N ARG A 833 -34.01 9.09 -2.87
CA ARG A 833 -35.18 8.49 -3.53
C ARG A 833 -35.67 7.23 -2.80
N VAL A 834 -34.76 6.38 -2.34
CA VAL A 834 -35.11 5.14 -1.63
C VAL A 834 -35.60 5.45 -0.21
N LYS A 835 -35.00 6.41 0.49
CA LYS A 835 -35.47 6.88 1.80
C LYS A 835 -36.88 7.48 1.71
N ALA A 836 -37.18 8.22 0.65
CA ALA A 836 -38.53 8.75 0.40
C ALA A 836 -39.60 7.65 0.26
N GLN A 837 -39.20 6.40 0.01
CA GLN A 837 -40.09 5.23 -0.05
C GLN A 837 -40.24 4.51 1.31
N GLY A 838 -39.69 5.06 2.40
CA GLY A 838 -39.81 4.52 3.76
C GLY A 838 -38.77 3.45 4.12
N VAL A 839 -37.74 3.26 3.30
CA VAL A 839 -36.68 2.28 3.54
C VAL A 839 -35.61 2.84 4.51
N PRO A 840 -35.19 2.09 5.54
CA PRO A 840 -34.13 2.51 6.47
C PRO A 840 -32.79 2.79 5.78
N ASP A 841 -31.98 3.69 6.37
CA ASP A 841 -30.70 4.16 5.82
C ASP A 841 -29.75 3.05 5.35
N ASN A 842 -29.53 2.02 6.19
CA ASN A 842 -28.62 0.92 5.89
C ASN A 842 -29.06 0.10 4.66
N GLU A 843 -30.36 -0.11 4.51
CA GLU A 843 -30.95 -0.81 3.39
C GLU A 843 -30.97 0.07 2.13
N ALA A 844 -31.21 1.38 2.30
CA ALA A 844 -31.12 2.35 1.20
C ALA A 844 -29.73 2.41 0.56
N PHE A 845 -28.66 2.38 1.36
CA PHE A 845 -27.29 2.33 0.84
C PHE A 845 -26.97 1.01 0.11
N MET A 846 -27.53 -0.12 0.57
CA MET A 846 -27.39 -1.41 -0.11
C MET A 846 -28.11 -1.42 -1.47
N ILE A 847 -29.35 -0.91 -1.52
CA ILE A 847 -30.11 -0.79 -2.77
C ILE A 847 -29.38 0.15 -3.75
N ALA A 848 -28.89 1.30 -3.26
CA ALA A 848 -28.12 2.23 -4.07
C ALA A 848 -26.82 1.59 -4.61
N PHE A 849 -26.15 0.77 -3.80
CA PHE A 849 -24.99 0.00 -4.23
C PHE A 849 -25.35 -0.99 -5.35
N ASP A 850 -26.41 -1.78 -5.19
CA ASP A 850 -26.80 -2.80 -6.17
C ASP A 850 -27.21 -2.17 -7.50
N LEU A 851 -27.95 -1.05 -7.48
CA LEU A 851 -28.28 -0.28 -8.68
C LEU A 851 -27.03 0.28 -9.37
N ASN A 852 -26.09 0.83 -8.61
CA ASN A 852 -24.82 1.33 -9.17
C ASN A 852 -23.92 0.22 -9.72
N LYS A 853 -23.95 -0.98 -9.12
CA LYS A 853 -23.17 -2.14 -9.57
C LYS A 853 -23.63 -2.65 -10.94
N MET A 854 -24.90 -2.49 -11.27
CA MET A 854 -25.49 -2.93 -12.54
C MET A 854 -25.34 -1.91 -13.69
N ASP A 855 -24.84 -0.70 -13.43
CA ASP A 855 -24.68 0.34 -14.45
C ASP A 855 -23.53 0.01 -15.42
N SER A 856 -23.88 -0.35 -16.65
CA SER A 856 -22.95 -0.72 -17.72
C SER A 856 -22.01 0.42 -18.13
N ALA A 857 -22.35 1.68 -17.83
CA ALA A 857 -21.50 2.84 -18.11
C ALA A 857 -20.19 2.85 -17.30
N ARG A 858 -20.07 2.02 -16.25
CA ARG A 858 -18.88 1.93 -15.39
C ARG A 858 -17.93 0.77 -15.69
N VAL A 859 -18.26 -0.14 -16.60
CA VAL A 859 -17.41 -1.31 -16.91
C VAL A 859 -16.10 -0.92 -17.62
N GLY A 860 -16.00 0.31 -18.15
CA GLY A 860 -14.84 0.80 -18.90
C GLY A 860 -14.19 2.03 -18.29
N GLY A 861 -13.59 1.90 -17.10
CA GLY A 861 -12.92 3.00 -16.42
C GLY A 861 -11.56 2.63 -15.82
N ASN A 862 -10.80 1.75 -16.46
CA ASN A 862 -9.45 1.39 -16.00
C ASN A 862 -8.37 1.51 -17.06
#